data_AF-A0A8S3S464-F1
#
_entry.id   AF-A0A8S3S464-F1
#
_cell.length_a   1.000
_cell.length_b   1.000
_cell.length_c   1.000
_cell.angle_alpha   90.00
_cell.angle_beta   90.00
_cell.angle_gamma   90.00
#
_symmetry.space_group_name_H-M   'P 1'
#
loop_
_entity.id
_entity.type
_entity.pdbx_description
1 polymer ?
#
loop_
_entity_poly.entity_id
_entity_poly.type
_entity_poly.pdbx_seq_one_letter_code
_entity_poly.pdbx_strand_id
1 'polypeptide(L)'
;MIRYHLPTYQEDTGVCILWKKTIDHKITKVDCTNNRIQCIEITNTCGKDILVICVYMPCKDNRVEKLIEFLDCTEQLHSLCSQYNNTHHIVIGGDINENIIDKSESKRYEAVRALMDDHCLYTKDLGRTFINYKHEEISSIDYIFLDKELFENNSSYLKLDSCSSLVSDHYPITCRLNVKIEHRQQSTKILPTNRKIKWSTIDVNLYEENVNKSLTAISSEIQSGQELTKVITQVNTIMKNAAIESAPRAKVYNRKKQKPKIRSFKTNQASKRCKEAFAKWKANERPTSPNNKIYCDMKFAKYELRKTCRIEIAMKVLNDRQEILDARTKHDQVFYKLLGKKKGKLKNCISELNVQDNIYKSDNEIIVGWKQHFNKLAQPANDPEYDDEYYKQLALDLDNIIDICNNQTNTISVTEKDVQDAINGKQQEPSFPWSIGNSIMPIVSQTTHMGVLRTSKPDDPNPLYENVKKARRAMYSLMPAGLHGKNGLDIQSLLHIFNIYVIPVLLYGLELVTPTGKNLDIIDIFHKKCIKQLLSLPTSTATPAIYILSGQLPIEGQIHKKILSLFGNISRQPQNSLEKQIAYRQLLMKTDDSNSWFIIVKTILAKYNLPSALYLLDSQIQKLKWKTMVNKEVSKYWKHFIEGHCKLYPSLKYLNSQYIPGKTHVLVNLSASNSMQEAMRIPVKLRIATGSYILMADRTRHSKNKGLLATCPLCQTSDETLEHFLLLCPALSNQRKSILSNIQLLHEKLSIQFKHNGSEVDLIQVIIDSSTIGLLEPSCDNSILMDIEFQSRRLCFLLHTSRSRILNDIDPTSS
;
A
#
# COMPACT_ATOMS: atom_id res chain seq x y z
N MET A 1 27.58 19.60 -0.42
CA MET A 1 26.43 18.80 0.06
C MET A 1 25.21 19.15 -0.77
N ILE A 2 24.42 18.15 -1.14
CA ILE A 2 23.17 18.28 -1.92
C ILE A 2 21.99 18.23 -0.93
N ARG A 3 20.98 19.08 -1.12
CA ARG A 3 19.69 18.99 -0.40
C ARG A 3 18.61 18.42 -1.32
N TYR A 4 17.53 17.93 -0.72
CA TYR A 4 16.44 17.26 -1.44
C TYR A 4 15.06 17.74 -0.96
N HIS A 5 14.10 17.72 -1.86
CA HIS A 5 12.67 17.79 -1.56
C HIS A 5 12.02 16.45 -1.91
N LEU A 6 11.43 15.80 -0.90
CA LEU A 6 10.58 14.63 -1.06
C LEU A 6 9.14 15.00 -0.68
N PRO A 7 8.13 14.32 -1.26
CA PRO A 7 6.76 14.43 -0.80
C PRO A 7 6.67 14.04 0.68
N THR A 8 5.88 14.79 1.45
CA THR A 8 5.68 14.60 2.90
C THR A 8 4.91 13.33 3.24
N TYR A 9 4.34 12.64 2.25
CA TYR A 9 3.54 11.43 2.44
C TYR A 9 3.84 10.35 1.36
N GLN A 10 4.22 9.15 1.85
CA GLN A 10 4.31 7.83 1.17
C GLN A 10 5.67 7.39 0.56
N GLU A 11 5.99 6.11 0.80
CA GLU A 11 7.23 5.40 0.43
C GLU A 11 7.21 4.78 -0.99
N ASP A 12 6.16 4.99 -1.79
CA ASP A 12 6.04 4.38 -3.13
C ASP A 12 6.19 5.45 -4.24
N THR A 13 7.26 5.30 -5.03
CA THR A 13 7.58 6.03 -6.29
C THR A 13 7.41 7.56 -6.23
N GLY A 14 8.46 8.28 -5.80
CA GLY A 14 8.46 9.74 -5.77
C GLY A 14 9.44 10.35 -6.77
N VAL A 15 9.04 11.47 -7.37
CA VAL A 15 9.97 12.45 -7.96
C VAL A 15 10.71 13.19 -6.85
N CYS A 16 11.90 13.71 -7.17
CA CYS A 16 12.73 14.43 -6.24
C CYS A 16 13.50 15.53 -6.96
N ILE A 17 13.53 16.72 -6.38
CA ILE A 17 14.39 17.82 -6.83
C ILE A 17 15.57 17.93 -5.89
N LEU A 18 16.76 17.93 -6.48
CA LEU A 18 18.04 18.06 -5.79
C LEU A 18 18.71 19.38 -6.17
N TRP A 19 19.14 20.16 -5.19
CA TRP A 19 19.88 21.40 -5.43
C TRP A 19 21.16 21.50 -4.59
N LYS A 20 22.07 22.37 -5.04
CA LYS A 20 23.29 22.69 -4.30
C LYS A 20 22.94 23.57 -3.10
N LYS A 21 23.53 23.27 -1.94
CA LYS A 21 23.33 24.06 -0.71
C LYS A 21 23.66 25.55 -0.90
N THR A 22 24.51 25.90 -1.86
CA THR A 22 24.90 27.29 -2.16
C THR A 22 23.73 28.17 -2.61
N ILE A 23 22.68 27.59 -3.19
CA ILE A 23 21.49 28.33 -3.64
C ILE A 23 20.28 28.14 -2.73
N ASP A 24 20.44 27.47 -1.58
CA ASP A 24 19.33 27.10 -0.68
C ASP A 24 18.49 28.29 -0.21
N HIS A 25 19.13 29.45 -0.01
CA HIS A 25 18.46 30.70 0.38
C HIS A 25 17.61 31.33 -0.73
N LYS A 26 17.71 30.83 -1.97
CA LYS A 26 16.90 31.24 -3.12
C LYS A 26 15.81 30.24 -3.46
N ILE A 27 15.73 29.11 -2.76
CA ILE A 27 14.78 28.05 -3.06
C ILE A 27 13.58 28.13 -2.13
N THR A 28 12.40 28.29 -2.72
CA THR A 28 11.11 28.10 -2.03
C THR A 28 10.47 26.82 -2.54
N LYS A 29 9.89 26.01 -1.65
CA LYS A 29 9.17 24.79 -2.05
C LYS A 29 7.74 25.16 -2.42
N VAL A 30 7.24 24.58 -3.51
CA VAL A 30 5.85 24.76 -3.94
C VAL A 30 5.12 23.44 -3.70
N ASP A 31 4.13 23.48 -2.80
CA ASP A 31 3.37 22.29 -2.43
C ASP A 31 2.53 21.79 -3.62
N CYS A 32 2.65 20.50 -3.91
CA CYS A 32 1.91 19.82 -4.97
C CYS A 32 1.02 18.73 -4.34
N THR A 33 -0.22 18.63 -4.80
CA THR A 33 -1.16 17.60 -4.31
C THR A 33 -0.86 16.21 -4.85
N ASN A 34 -0.09 16.11 -5.93
CA ASN A 34 0.25 14.87 -6.63
C ASN A 34 1.70 14.46 -6.39
N ASN A 35 1.88 13.22 -5.96
CA ASN A 35 3.19 12.65 -5.64
C ASN A 35 4.08 12.42 -6.87
N ARG A 36 3.53 12.53 -8.09
CA ARG A 36 4.27 12.45 -9.37
C ARG A 36 4.80 13.79 -9.86
N ILE A 37 4.48 14.88 -9.16
CA ILE A 37 4.92 16.24 -9.49
C ILE A 37 5.58 16.82 -8.24
N GLN A 38 6.76 17.41 -8.39
CA GLN A 38 7.41 18.20 -7.34
C GLN A 38 7.83 19.53 -7.93
N CYS A 39 7.65 20.60 -7.17
CA CYS A 39 7.93 21.95 -7.65
C CYS A 39 8.82 22.70 -6.66
N ILE A 40 9.78 23.46 -7.19
CA ILE A 40 10.50 24.47 -6.43
C ILE A 40 10.53 25.77 -7.23
N GLU A 41 10.58 26.87 -6.51
CA GLU A 41 10.78 28.20 -7.03
C GLU A 41 12.21 28.65 -6.73
N ILE A 42 12.85 29.28 -7.70
CA ILE A 42 14.18 29.87 -7.59
C ILE A 42 14.04 31.39 -7.78
N THR A 43 14.24 32.14 -6.70
CA THR A 43 14.10 33.60 -6.75
C THR A 43 15.21 34.23 -7.60
N ASN A 44 14.80 35.06 -8.55
CA ASN A 44 15.62 35.83 -9.46
C ASN A 44 15.46 37.33 -9.16
N THR A 45 16.56 38.05 -9.13
CA THR A 45 16.58 39.47 -8.70
C THR A 45 16.36 40.46 -9.84
N CYS A 46 16.56 40.03 -11.09
CA CYS A 46 16.60 40.92 -12.25
C CYS A 46 15.50 40.62 -13.29
N GLY A 47 14.44 39.91 -12.90
CA GLY A 47 13.39 39.52 -13.83
C GLY A 47 12.41 38.54 -13.18
N LYS A 48 11.79 37.70 -14.00
CA LYS A 48 10.91 36.63 -13.52
C LYS A 48 11.70 35.60 -12.71
N ASP A 49 11.09 35.11 -11.64
CA ASP A 49 11.57 33.97 -10.86
C ASP A 49 11.55 32.70 -11.73
N ILE A 50 12.17 31.60 -11.29
CA ILE A 50 12.17 30.34 -12.08
C ILE A 50 11.39 29.28 -11.32
N LEU A 51 10.30 28.78 -11.91
CA LEU A 51 9.57 27.61 -11.43
C LEU A 51 10.16 26.35 -12.07
N VAL A 52 10.74 25.48 -11.26
CA VAL A 52 11.26 24.18 -11.67
C VAL A 52 10.31 23.08 -11.23
N ILE A 53 9.72 22.41 -12.21
CA ILE A 53 8.76 21.33 -12.05
C ILE A 53 9.43 20.01 -12.44
N CYS A 54 9.47 19.04 -11.53
CA CYS A 54 9.98 17.69 -11.78
C CYS A 54 8.84 16.69 -11.82
N VAL A 55 8.77 15.90 -12.90
CA VAL A 55 7.64 15.02 -13.18
C VAL A 55 8.05 13.57 -13.41
N TYR A 56 7.17 12.63 -13.02
CA TYR A 56 7.26 11.22 -13.36
C TYR A 56 5.88 10.70 -13.77
N MET A 57 5.56 10.90 -15.05
CA MET A 57 4.24 10.61 -15.61
C MET A 57 3.96 9.10 -15.61
N PRO A 58 2.70 8.66 -15.55
CA PRO A 58 2.36 7.23 -15.62
C PRO A 58 2.85 6.56 -16.92
N CYS A 59 3.49 5.40 -16.81
CA CYS A 59 3.98 4.64 -17.96
C CYS A 59 2.88 4.26 -18.98
N LYS A 60 3.28 4.05 -20.24
CA LYS A 60 2.38 3.47 -21.26
C LYS A 60 1.93 2.09 -20.79
N ASP A 61 0.62 1.95 -20.66
CA ASP A 61 -0.05 0.73 -20.24
C ASP A 61 -1.46 0.76 -20.84
N ASN A 62 -1.91 -0.36 -21.40
CA ASN A 62 -3.21 -0.55 -22.02
C ASN A 62 -4.41 -0.33 -21.09
N ARG A 63 -4.16 -0.09 -19.80
CA ARG A 63 -5.15 0.25 -18.79
C ARG A 63 -5.63 1.69 -18.92
N VAL A 64 -6.95 1.86 -19.05
CA VAL A 64 -7.62 3.17 -19.11
C VAL A 64 -7.31 4.00 -17.86
N GLU A 65 -7.18 3.38 -16.69
CA GLU A 65 -6.86 4.10 -15.44
C GLU A 65 -5.49 4.77 -15.49
N LYS A 66 -4.52 4.18 -16.21
CA LYS A 66 -3.19 4.78 -16.38
C LYS A 66 -3.21 5.95 -17.34
N LEU A 67 -4.09 5.90 -18.35
CA LEU A 67 -4.35 7.06 -19.20
C LEU A 67 -5.05 8.17 -18.40
N ILE A 68 -6.06 7.86 -17.58
CA ILE A 68 -6.71 8.85 -16.71
C ILE A 68 -5.70 9.47 -15.76
N GLU A 69 -4.91 8.67 -15.05
CA GLU A 69 -3.84 9.15 -14.15
C GLU A 69 -2.83 10.04 -14.91
N PHE A 70 -2.57 9.75 -16.18
CA PHE A 70 -1.68 10.54 -17.03
C PHE A 70 -2.31 11.90 -17.36
N LEU A 71 -3.58 11.90 -17.79
CA LEU A 71 -4.32 13.12 -18.10
C LEU A 71 -4.49 14.00 -16.86
N ASP A 72 -4.79 13.42 -15.69
CA ASP A 72 -4.86 14.13 -14.41
C ASP A 72 -3.52 14.81 -14.06
N CYS A 73 -2.38 14.12 -14.31
CA CYS A 73 -1.07 14.74 -14.15
C CYS A 73 -0.87 15.92 -15.12
N THR A 74 -1.28 15.77 -16.38
CA THR A 74 -1.15 16.84 -17.39
C THR A 74 -2.02 18.05 -17.04
N GLU A 75 -3.27 17.86 -16.58
CA GLU A 75 -4.15 18.95 -16.11
C GLU A 75 -3.53 19.71 -14.93
N GLN A 76 -2.89 19.00 -14.00
CA GLN A 76 -2.20 19.67 -12.89
C GLN A 76 -0.98 20.46 -13.36
N LEU A 77 -0.27 19.99 -14.39
CA LEU A 77 0.79 20.76 -15.02
C LEU A 77 0.23 22.01 -15.71
N HIS A 78 -0.91 21.93 -16.39
CA HIS A 78 -1.61 23.10 -16.94
C HIS A 78 -1.96 24.11 -15.84
N SER A 79 -2.51 23.63 -14.72
CA SER A 79 -2.86 24.50 -13.59
C SER A 79 -1.63 25.22 -13.02
N LEU A 80 -0.51 24.50 -12.84
CA LEU A 80 0.74 25.09 -12.36
C LEU A 80 1.31 26.08 -13.38
N CYS A 81 1.34 25.74 -14.66
CA CYS A 81 1.86 26.65 -15.68
C CYS A 81 1.00 27.92 -15.80
N SER A 82 -0.32 27.79 -15.79
CA SER A 82 -1.26 28.92 -15.83
C SER A 82 -1.10 29.84 -14.62
N GLN A 83 -0.94 29.26 -13.44
CA GLN A 83 -0.78 30.03 -12.20
C GLN A 83 0.50 30.88 -12.19
N TYR A 84 1.58 30.39 -12.81
CA TYR A 84 2.91 30.97 -12.67
C TYR A 84 3.47 31.62 -13.97
N ASN A 85 2.81 31.53 -15.13
CA ASN A 85 3.36 32.01 -16.42
C ASN A 85 3.72 33.51 -16.46
N ASN A 86 3.00 34.33 -15.69
CA ASN A 86 3.15 35.77 -15.70
C ASN A 86 4.31 36.22 -14.79
N THR A 87 4.58 35.47 -13.73
CA THR A 87 5.54 35.82 -12.68
C THR A 87 6.84 35.04 -12.79
N HIS A 88 6.82 33.87 -13.43
CA HIS A 88 7.94 32.94 -13.46
C HIS A 88 8.28 32.53 -14.89
N HIS A 89 9.56 32.22 -15.08
CA HIS A 89 10.00 31.33 -16.12
C HIS A 89 9.70 29.88 -15.74
N ILE A 90 9.25 29.08 -16.70
CA ILE A 90 8.81 27.71 -16.45
C ILE A 90 9.83 26.72 -17.01
N VAL A 91 10.28 25.81 -16.15
CA VAL A 91 11.15 24.68 -16.48
C VAL A 91 10.49 23.39 -16.02
N ILE A 92 10.10 22.50 -16.93
CA ILE A 92 9.54 21.19 -16.59
C ILE A 92 10.52 20.11 -17.03
N GLY A 93 10.94 19.23 -16.13
CA GLY A 93 11.89 18.16 -16.45
C GLY A 93 11.54 16.83 -15.81
N GLY A 94 11.66 15.73 -16.56
CA GLY A 94 11.44 14.40 -16.01
C GLY A 94 11.08 13.36 -17.05
N ASP A 95 10.60 12.22 -16.57
CA ASP A 95 10.11 11.12 -17.40
C ASP A 95 8.62 11.37 -17.72
N ILE A 96 8.37 11.78 -18.97
CA ILE A 96 7.06 12.06 -19.51
C ILE A 96 6.35 10.78 -19.94
N ASN A 97 7.06 9.65 -20.09
CA ASN A 97 6.49 8.37 -20.51
C ASN A 97 5.67 8.44 -21.82
N GLU A 98 5.98 9.40 -22.69
CA GLU A 98 5.39 9.58 -24.02
C GLU A 98 6.43 10.17 -24.97
N ASN A 99 6.49 9.69 -26.21
CA ASN A 99 7.35 10.26 -27.24
C ASN A 99 6.62 11.42 -27.91
N ILE A 100 7.14 12.62 -27.73
CA ILE A 100 6.54 13.84 -28.27
C ILE A 100 7.23 14.36 -29.53
N ILE A 101 8.38 13.78 -29.90
CA ILE A 101 9.13 14.19 -31.09
C ILE A 101 8.46 13.59 -32.32
N ASP A 102 8.21 12.28 -32.28
CA ASP A 102 7.49 11.59 -33.34
C ASP A 102 5.99 11.88 -33.17
N LYS A 103 5.36 12.41 -34.23
CA LYS A 103 3.90 12.59 -34.24
C LYS A 103 3.23 11.25 -33.96
N SER A 104 2.38 11.25 -32.94
CA SER A 104 1.64 10.09 -32.47
C SER A 104 0.19 10.51 -32.33
N GLU A 105 -0.76 9.65 -32.70
CA GLU A 105 -2.19 9.88 -32.47
C GLU A 105 -2.61 9.48 -31.04
N SER A 106 -1.65 9.22 -30.14
CA SER A 106 -1.97 8.88 -28.76
C SER A 106 -2.57 10.09 -28.04
N LYS A 107 -3.64 9.88 -27.27
CA LYS A 107 -4.23 10.92 -26.40
C LYS A 107 -3.24 11.54 -25.42
N ARG A 108 -2.20 10.79 -25.05
CA ARG A 108 -1.11 11.28 -24.19
C ARG A 108 -0.24 12.28 -24.94
N TYR A 109 0.09 11.98 -26.20
CA TYR A 109 0.79 12.90 -27.09
C TYR A 109 -0.01 14.18 -27.26
N GLU A 110 -1.30 14.07 -27.58
CA GLU A 110 -2.21 15.21 -27.72
C GLU A 110 -2.25 16.06 -26.45
N ALA A 111 -2.38 15.43 -25.28
CA ALA A 111 -2.42 16.14 -24.00
C ALA A 111 -1.10 16.87 -23.70
N VAL A 112 0.05 16.24 -23.94
CA VAL A 112 1.35 16.90 -23.75
C VAL A 112 1.58 18.00 -24.79
N ARG A 113 1.10 17.83 -26.02
CA ARG A 113 1.17 18.87 -27.05
C ARG A 113 0.28 20.06 -26.73
N ALA A 114 -0.94 19.84 -26.28
CA ALA A 114 -1.80 20.91 -25.78
C ALA A 114 -1.13 21.69 -24.63
N LEU A 115 -0.53 20.99 -23.66
CA LEU A 115 0.28 21.61 -22.60
C LEU A 115 1.42 22.47 -23.16
N MET A 116 2.13 21.98 -24.18
CA MET A 116 3.23 22.73 -24.80
C MET A 116 2.72 23.96 -25.54
N ASP A 117 1.66 23.83 -26.33
CA ASP A 117 1.14 24.90 -27.17
C ASP A 117 0.50 26.00 -26.30
N ASP A 118 -0.33 25.63 -25.32
CA ASP A 118 -1.05 26.57 -24.43
C ASP A 118 -0.09 27.39 -23.54
N HIS A 119 1.06 26.83 -23.18
CA HIS A 119 2.03 27.48 -22.30
C HIS A 119 3.31 27.88 -23.02
N CYS A 120 3.35 27.83 -24.36
CA CYS A 120 4.52 28.18 -25.16
C CYS A 120 5.79 27.49 -24.64
N LEU A 121 5.72 26.18 -24.43
CA LEU A 121 6.83 25.36 -23.96
C LEU A 121 7.53 24.66 -25.12
N TYR A 122 8.85 24.63 -25.05
CA TYR A 122 9.73 24.11 -26.09
C TYR A 122 10.72 23.11 -25.49
N THR A 123 11.09 22.10 -26.28
CA THR A 123 12.15 21.14 -25.93
C THR A 123 13.01 20.87 -27.16
N LYS A 124 14.23 20.40 -26.95
CA LYS A 124 15.10 19.91 -28.03
C LYS A 124 14.96 18.40 -28.19
N ASP A 125 14.97 17.93 -29.43
CA ASP A 125 15.15 16.50 -29.70
C ASP A 125 16.59 16.07 -29.40
N LEU A 126 16.72 15.06 -28.53
CA LEU A 126 17.99 14.49 -28.10
C LEU A 126 18.13 13.03 -28.57
N GLY A 127 17.22 12.55 -29.42
CA GLY A 127 17.07 11.15 -29.76
C GLY A 127 16.56 10.34 -28.56
N ARG A 128 16.71 9.03 -28.65
CA ARG A 128 16.15 8.08 -27.67
C ARG A 128 16.83 8.22 -26.31
N THR A 129 16.02 8.29 -25.25
CA THR A 129 16.48 8.49 -23.86
C THR A 129 16.30 7.24 -23.00
N PHE A 130 15.61 6.23 -23.51
CA PHE A 130 15.34 4.97 -22.81
C PHE A 130 15.83 3.75 -23.58
N ILE A 131 16.40 2.79 -22.86
CA ILE A 131 16.94 1.52 -23.34
C ILE A 131 16.18 0.35 -22.68
N ASN A 132 15.67 -0.61 -23.45
CA ASN A 132 15.08 -1.81 -22.84
C ASN A 132 16.13 -2.76 -22.24
N TYR A 133 15.62 -3.81 -21.59
CA TYR A 133 16.37 -4.97 -21.15
C TYR A 133 17.18 -5.68 -22.26
N LYS A 134 16.84 -5.49 -23.54
CA LYS A 134 17.57 -6.04 -24.70
C LYS A 134 18.68 -5.12 -25.23
N HIS A 135 18.84 -3.93 -24.65
CA HIS A 135 19.85 -2.93 -25.02
C HIS A 135 19.55 -2.24 -26.35
N GLU A 136 18.29 -2.25 -26.76
CA GLU A 136 17.80 -1.45 -27.87
C GLU A 136 17.37 -0.11 -27.28
N GLU A 137 17.91 0.99 -27.81
CA GLU A 137 17.32 2.30 -27.60
C GLU A 137 15.93 2.27 -28.22
N ILE A 138 14.87 2.48 -27.45
CA ILE A 138 13.49 2.32 -27.97
C ILE A 138 12.79 3.64 -28.13
N SER A 139 12.97 4.56 -27.19
CA SER A 139 12.05 5.68 -27.07
C SER A 139 12.70 6.89 -26.44
N SER A 140 12.26 8.06 -26.87
CA SER A 140 12.48 9.35 -26.21
C SER A 140 11.30 9.57 -25.29
N ILE A 141 11.51 9.47 -23.98
CA ILE A 141 10.45 9.67 -22.97
C ILE A 141 10.87 10.63 -21.87
N ASP A 142 12.14 11.01 -21.81
CA ASP A 142 12.67 11.97 -20.86
C ASP A 142 12.83 13.33 -21.57
N TYR A 143 12.32 14.40 -20.98
CA TYR A 143 12.33 15.74 -21.60
C TYR A 143 12.65 16.84 -20.60
N ILE A 144 13.13 17.97 -21.12
CA ILE A 144 13.21 19.24 -20.40
C ILE A 144 12.53 20.31 -21.25
N PHE A 145 11.33 20.69 -20.83
CA PHE A 145 10.57 21.79 -21.41
C PHE A 145 10.99 23.12 -20.78
N LEU A 146 11.15 24.12 -21.63
CA LEU A 146 11.44 25.50 -21.26
C LEU A 146 10.39 26.40 -21.88
N ASP A 147 9.99 27.47 -21.20
CA ASP A 147 9.25 28.55 -21.88
C ASP A 147 10.06 29.17 -23.04
N LYS A 148 9.36 29.91 -23.89
CA LYS A 148 9.92 30.54 -25.08
C LYS A 148 11.19 31.35 -24.79
N GLU A 149 11.16 32.19 -23.77
CA GLU A 149 12.24 33.14 -23.48
C GLU A 149 13.50 32.42 -22.98
N LEU A 150 13.36 31.41 -22.12
CA LEU A 150 14.47 30.57 -21.69
C LEU A 150 15.02 29.69 -22.83
N PHE A 151 14.15 29.21 -23.70
CA PHE A 151 14.54 28.39 -24.84
C PHE A 151 15.39 29.19 -25.83
N GLU A 152 14.93 30.40 -26.21
CA GLU A 152 15.60 31.31 -27.14
C GLU A 152 16.91 31.91 -26.59
N ASN A 153 17.03 32.08 -25.27
CA ASN A 153 18.23 32.64 -24.62
C ASN A 153 19.43 31.68 -24.52
N ASN A 154 19.73 30.95 -25.60
CA ASN A 154 20.89 30.06 -25.76
C ASN A 154 20.98 28.95 -24.70
N SER A 155 19.87 28.24 -24.47
CA SER A 155 19.88 27.02 -23.67
C SER A 155 20.67 25.91 -24.39
N SER A 156 21.60 25.24 -23.68
CA SER A 156 22.32 24.10 -24.25
C SER A 156 21.81 22.79 -23.64
N TYR A 157 21.37 21.87 -24.51
CA TYR A 157 20.94 20.54 -24.12
C TYR A 157 21.99 19.50 -24.49
N LEU A 158 22.20 18.54 -23.60
CA LEU A 158 23.12 17.42 -23.80
C LEU A 158 22.52 16.13 -23.24
N LYS A 159 22.35 15.13 -24.10
CA LYS A 159 22.13 13.73 -23.69
C LYS A 159 23.47 13.10 -23.33
N LEU A 160 23.58 12.50 -22.15
CA LEU A 160 24.83 11.93 -21.67
C LEU A 160 25.02 10.47 -22.09
N ASP A 161 25.27 10.24 -23.38
CA ASP A 161 25.30 8.92 -24.03
C ASP A 161 26.51 8.08 -23.60
N SER A 162 27.63 8.76 -23.38
CA SER A 162 28.93 8.17 -23.07
C SER A 162 29.25 8.16 -21.58
N CYS A 163 28.27 8.49 -20.71
CA CYS A 163 28.51 8.42 -19.28
C CYS A 163 28.47 6.97 -18.81
N SER A 164 29.58 6.27 -18.98
CA SER A 164 29.81 4.89 -18.55
C SER A 164 29.49 4.62 -17.07
N SER A 165 29.30 5.67 -16.24
CA SER A 165 28.78 5.56 -14.88
C SER A 165 27.29 5.27 -14.76
N LEU A 166 26.55 5.33 -15.87
CA LEU A 166 25.11 5.15 -15.93
C LEU A 166 24.69 3.75 -15.49
N VAL A 167 23.73 3.73 -14.57
CA VAL A 167 23.15 2.54 -13.95
C VAL A 167 21.66 2.39 -14.26
N SER A 168 21.10 3.43 -14.86
CA SER A 168 19.72 3.48 -15.33
C SER A 168 19.66 2.97 -16.75
N ASP A 169 18.50 2.41 -17.08
CA ASP A 169 17.95 2.21 -18.41
C ASP A 169 17.56 3.53 -19.11
N HIS A 170 17.66 4.66 -18.41
CA HIS A 170 17.47 6.00 -18.96
C HIS A 170 18.80 6.75 -19.10
N TYR A 171 18.93 7.54 -20.16
CA TYR A 171 20.01 8.50 -20.37
C TYR A 171 19.65 9.82 -19.67
N PRO A 172 20.54 10.38 -18.84
CA PRO A 172 20.32 11.68 -18.23
C PRO A 172 20.42 12.78 -19.29
N ILE A 173 19.53 13.74 -19.15
CA ILE A 173 19.54 14.97 -19.92
C ILE A 173 20.10 16.08 -19.05
N THR A 174 21.05 16.83 -19.60
CA THR A 174 21.56 18.05 -18.99
C THR A 174 21.06 19.24 -19.80
N CYS A 175 20.43 20.21 -19.14
CA CYS A 175 20.12 21.51 -19.71
C CYS A 175 20.92 22.58 -18.97
N ARG A 176 21.56 23.49 -19.71
CA ARG A 176 22.25 24.66 -19.17
C ARG A 176 21.48 25.91 -19.60
N LEU A 177 21.10 26.71 -18.60
CA LEU A 177 20.37 27.96 -18.79
C LEU A 177 21.29 29.14 -18.48
N ASN A 178 21.30 30.14 -19.36
CA ASN A 178 22.04 31.39 -19.17
C ASN A 178 21.13 32.44 -18.54
N VAL A 179 20.84 32.27 -17.25
CA VAL A 179 20.01 33.20 -16.48
C VAL A 179 20.89 34.14 -15.66
N LYS A 180 20.63 35.45 -15.75
CA LYS A 180 21.27 36.47 -14.92
C LYS A 180 20.70 36.39 -13.51
N ILE A 181 21.34 35.60 -12.67
CA ILE A 181 21.03 35.55 -11.25
C ILE A 181 22.04 36.45 -10.56
N GLU A 182 21.65 37.63 -10.04
CA GLU A 182 22.62 38.42 -9.29
C GLU A 182 23.07 37.64 -8.06
N HIS A 183 24.37 37.44 -8.02
CA HIS A 183 25.03 36.90 -6.86
C HIS A 183 25.17 38.05 -5.87
N ARG A 184 24.12 38.33 -5.08
CA ARG A 184 24.29 39.15 -3.88
C ARG A 184 25.38 38.44 -3.07
N GLN A 185 26.55 39.06 -2.96
CA GLN A 185 27.63 38.58 -2.11
C GLN A 185 27.13 38.69 -0.68
N GLN A 186 26.30 37.73 -0.25
CA GLN A 186 26.24 37.39 1.15
C GLN A 186 27.65 36.95 1.46
N SER A 187 28.34 37.74 2.30
CA SER A 187 29.59 37.32 2.91
C SER A 187 29.39 35.88 3.32
N THR A 188 30.24 34.99 2.80
CA THR A 188 30.20 33.57 3.07
C THR A 188 30.54 33.37 4.54
N LYS A 189 29.63 33.75 5.45
CA LYS A 189 29.55 33.18 6.77
C LYS A 189 29.25 31.73 6.49
N ILE A 190 30.31 30.93 6.57
CA ILE A 190 30.27 29.48 6.59
C ILE A 190 29.20 29.12 7.61
N LEU A 191 27.98 28.85 7.15
CA LEU A 191 26.89 28.46 8.03
C LEU A 191 27.37 27.18 8.71
N PRO A 192 27.63 27.22 10.03
CA PRO A 192 28.22 26.10 10.74
C PRO A 192 27.33 24.90 10.46
N THR A 193 27.94 23.79 10.02
CA THR A 193 27.22 22.56 9.76
C THR A 193 26.38 22.26 11.01
N ASN A 194 25.04 22.25 10.88
CA ASN A 194 24.12 21.84 11.95
C ASN A 194 24.36 20.35 12.27
N ARG A 195 25.48 20.05 12.91
CA ARG A 195 25.67 18.79 13.62
C ARG A 195 24.81 18.88 14.86
N LYS A 196 23.91 17.92 15.06
CA LYS A 196 23.27 17.73 16.37
C LYS A 196 24.39 17.39 17.34
N ILE A 197 24.72 18.33 18.22
CA ILE A 197 25.72 18.17 19.25
C ILE A 197 25.13 17.23 20.31
N LYS A 198 25.86 16.15 20.64
CA LYS A 198 25.50 15.28 21.75
C LYS A 198 26.29 15.76 22.98
N TRP A 199 25.66 16.62 23.78
CA TRP A 199 26.29 17.30 24.93
C TRP A 199 26.96 16.32 25.90
N SER A 200 26.41 15.12 26.08
CA SER A 200 26.99 14.07 26.93
C SER A 200 28.34 13.50 26.46
N THR A 201 28.84 13.92 25.30
CA THR A 201 30.09 13.42 24.70
C THR A 201 31.09 14.53 24.38
N ILE A 202 30.77 15.77 24.72
CA ILE A 202 31.67 16.90 24.51
C ILE A 202 32.80 16.83 25.54
N ASP A 203 34.01 17.17 25.10
CA ASP A 203 35.10 17.52 26.01
C ASP A 203 34.81 18.89 26.64
N VAL A 204 34.38 18.88 27.90
CA VAL A 204 33.92 20.07 28.63
C VAL A 204 35.05 21.09 28.79
N ASN A 205 36.27 20.64 29.05
CA ASN A 205 37.43 21.52 29.26
C ASN A 205 37.80 22.23 27.96
N LEU A 206 37.85 21.48 26.86
CA LEU A 206 38.13 22.05 25.54
C LEU A 206 37.00 22.99 25.08
N TYR A 207 35.75 22.68 25.43
CA TYR A 207 34.61 23.56 25.18
C TYR A 207 34.74 24.89 25.93
N GLU A 208 35.02 24.83 27.23
CA GLU A 208 35.22 26.02 28.08
C GLU A 208 36.39 26.87 27.61
N GLU A 209 37.53 26.24 27.28
CA GLU A 209 38.70 26.92 26.69
C GLU A 209 38.32 27.66 25.39
N ASN A 210 37.62 27.00 24.47
CA ASN A 210 37.21 27.58 23.19
C ASN A 210 36.19 28.71 23.35
N VAL A 211 35.26 28.58 24.32
CA VAL A 211 34.29 29.65 24.64
C VAL A 211 35.00 30.85 25.24
N ASN A 212 35.83 30.67 26.27
CA ASN A 212 36.55 31.75 26.93
C ASN A 212 37.49 32.48 25.97
N LYS A 213 38.24 31.73 25.16
CA LYS A 213 39.13 32.29 24.12
C LYS A 213 38.38 33.15 23.10
N SER A 214 37.13 32.81 22.80
CA SER A 214 36.32 33.53 21.81
C SER A 214 35.52 34.67 22.42
N LEU A 215 35.13 34.57 23.70
CA LEU A 215 34.39 35.61 24.43
C LEU A 215 35.25 36.84 24.73
N THR A 216 36.55 36.68 24.96
CA THR A 216 37.47 37.81 25.17
C THR A 216 37.56 38.76 23.97
N ALA A 217 37.14 38.32 22.78
CA ALA A 217 37.05 39.15 21.58
C ALA A 217 35.77 40.02 21.52
N ILE A 218 34.81 39.83 22.44
CA ILE A 218 33.60 40.63 22.56
C ILE A 218 33.82 41.68 23.66
N SER A 219 34.59 42.73 23.36
CA SER A 219 34.72 43.91 24.20
C SER A 219 34.05 45.11 23.53
N SER A 220 32.74 45.24 23.72
CA SER A 220 32.01 46.43 23.27
C SER A 220 31.00 46.82 24.35
N GLU A 221 31.02 48.10 24.73
CA GLU A 221 30.00 48.67 25.61
C GLU A 221 28.65 48.65 24.88
N ILE A 222 27.64 48.08 25.52
CA ILE A 222 26.30 47.96 24.95
C ILE A 222 25.56 49.26 25.27
N GLN A 223 25.35 50.11 24.27
CA GLN A 223 24.69 51.41 24.43
C GLN A 223 23.20 51.35 24.01
N SER A 224 22.77 50.28 23.34
CA SER A 224 21.40 50.12 22.86
C SER A 224 20.87 48.68 22.87
N GLY A 225 19.54 48.51 22.87
CA GLY A 225 18.90 47.19 22.79
C GLY A 225 19.16 46.43 21.47
N GLN A 226 19.43 47.15 20.37
CA GLN A 226 19.83 46.51 19.11
C GLN A 226 21.25 45.92 19.20
N GLU A 227 22.16 46.58 19.90
CA GLU A 227 23.51 46.05 20.16
C GLU A 227 23.46 44.83 21.08
N LEU A 228 22.61 44.83 22.11
CA LEU A 228 22.39 43.67 22.97
C LEU A 228 21.99 42.43 22.15
N THR A 229 21.07 42.59 21.20
CA THR A 229 20.62 41.49 20.33
C THR A 229 21.77 40.96 19.45
N LYS A 230 22.64 41.85 18.95
CA LYS A 230 23.83 41.47 18.19
C LYS A 230 24.83 40.69 19.05
N VAL A 231 25.09 41.16 20.28
CA VAL A 231 25.98 40.50 21.24
C VAL A 231 25.45 39.12 21.61
N ILE A 232 24.16 38.98 21.93
CA ILE A 232 23.53 37.68 22.21
C ILE A 232 23.69 36.71 21.03
N THR A 233 23.49 37.21 19.81
CA THR A 233 23.66 36.39 18.59
C THR A 233 25.11 35.94 18.40
N GLN A 234 26.08 36.80 18.72
CA GLN A 234 27.51 36.47 18.68
C GLN A 234 27.89 35.44 19.73
N VAL A 235 27.44 35.60 20.98
CA VAL A 235 27.67 34.65 22.08
C VAL A 235 27.09 33.27 21.73
N ASN A 236 25.84 33.21 21.26
CA ASN A 236 25.23 31.95 20.82
C ASN A 236 26.01 31.28 19.68
N THR A 237 26.58 32.06 18.77
CA THR A 237 27.41 31.55 17.68
C THR A 237 28.73 30.98 18.20
N ILE A 238 29.38 31.66 19.14
CA ILE A 238 30.60 31.22 19.81
C ILE A 238 30.36 29.89 20.53
N MET A 239 29.34 29.82 21.38
CA MET A 239 28.98 28.60 22.11
C MET A 239 28.73 27.44 21.15
N LYS A 240 27.97 27.68 20.07
CA LYS A 240 27.69 26.64 19.08
C LYS A 240 28.95 26.15 18.36
N ASN A 241 29.87 27.04 18.01
CA ASN A 241 31.11 26.67 17.32
C ASN A 241 32.06 25.90 18.25
N ALA A 242 32.25 26.39 19.47
CA ALA A 242 33.02 25.69 20.49
C ALA A 242 32.48 24.27 20.73
N ALA A 243 31.14 24.12 20.79
CA ALA A 243 30.52 22.81 20.95
C ALA A 243 30.74 21.87 19.75
N ILE A 244 30.87 22.40 18.53
CA ILE A 244 31.18 21.61 17.33
C ILE A 244 32.64 21.16 17.32
N GLU A 245 33.55 22.01 17.77
CA GLU A 245 35.00 21.75 17.82
C GLU A 245 35.35 20.76 18.94
N SER A 246 34.69 20.88 20.09
CA SER A 246 34.89 20.01 21.24
C SER A 246 34.09 18.70 21.17
N ALA A 247 33.25 18.53 20.14
CA ALA A 247 32.55 17.26 19.92
C ALA A 247 33.47 16.24 19.22
N PRO A 248 33.56 14.99 19.71
CA PRO A 248 34.38 13.97 19.09
C PRO A 248 33.96 13.73 17.63
N ARG A 249 34.94 13.68 16.72
CA ARG A 249 34.67 13.39 15.30
C ARG A 249 34.00 12.02 15.20
N ALA A 250 32.74 12.00 14.76
CA ALA A 250 31.99 10.77 14.58
C ALA A 250 32.80 9.79 13.72
N LYS A 251 33.21 8.66 14.32
CA LYS A 251 33.82 7.57 13.56
C LYS A 251 32.80 7.13 12.52
N VAL A 252 33.11 7.37 11.23
CA VAL A 252 32.29 6.88 10.14
C VAL A 252 32.44 5.36 10.12
N TYR A 253 31.56 4.67 10.85
CA TYR A 253 31.43 3.23 10.74
C TYR A 253 30.94 2.94 9.32
N ASN A 254 31.87 2.59 8.44
CA ASN A 254 31.57 1.94 7.18
C ASN A 254 30.87 0.63 7.53
N ARG A 255 29.53 0.64 7.62
CA ARG A 255 28.73 -0.58 7.70
C ARG A 255 29.22 -1.45 6.56
N LYS A 256 29.93 -2.54 6.89
CA LYS A 256 30.38 -3.54 5.92
C LYS A 256 29.13 -3.97 5.18
N LYS A 257 28.92 -3.46 3.96
CA LYS A 257 27.77 -3.87 3.12
C LYS A 257 27.86 -5.38 3.05
N GLN A 258 26.85 -6.07 3.59
CA GLN A 258 26.80 -7.52 3.52
C GLN A 258 26.96 -7.90 2.06
N LYS A 259 28.06 -8.60 1.73
CA LYS A 259 28.28 -9.08 0.37
C LYS A 259 27.07 -9.96 0.02
N PRO A 260 26.47 -9.82 -1.17
CA PRO A 260 25.40 -10.70 -1.59
C PRO A 260 25.88 -12.16 -1.46
N LYS A 261 25.17 -12.95 -0.66
CA LYS A 261 25.61 -14.29 -0.21
C LYS A 261 25.67 -15.34 -1.32
N ILE A 262 25.11 -15.06 -2.49
CA ILE A 262 24.99 -16.03 -3.57
C ILE A 262 25.70 -15.46 -4.80
N ARG A 263 26.63 -16.24 -5.33
CA ARG A 263 27.34 -15.94 -6.58
C ARG A 263 27.37 -17.20 -7.42
N SER A 264 26.55 -17.23 -8.47
CA SER A 264 26.63 -18.23 -9.53
C SER A 264 27.98 -18.17 -10.22
N PHE A 265 28.31 -19.22 -10.98
CA PHE A 265 29.49 -19.23 -11.85
C PHE A 265 29.52 -18.01 -12.78
N LYS A 266 28.37 -17.64 -13.38
CA LYS A 266 28.24 -16.45 -14.24
C LYS A 266 28.54 -15.15 -13.48
N THR A 267 27.99 -14.97 -12.27
CA THR A 267 28.27 -13.79 -11.44
C THR A 267 29.72 -13.74 -10.98
N ASN A 268 30.34 -14.89 -10.69
CA ASN A 268 31.77 -14.97 -10.36
C ASN A 268 32.64 -14.60 -11.57
N GLN A 269 32.30 -15.07 -12.77
CA GLN A 269 33.00 -14.71 -14.00
C GLN A 269 32.87 -13.22 -14.30
N ALA A 270 31.66 -12.66 -14.22
CA ALA A 270 31.44 -11.21 -14.38
C ALA A 270 32.17 -10.41 -13.30
N SER A 271 32.22 -10.91 -12.06
CA SER A 271 32.96 -10.27 -10.97
C SER A 271 34.46 -10.30 -11.20
N LYS A 272 35.00 -11.39 -11.75
CA LYS A 272 36.41 -11.52 -12.11
C LYS A 272 36.76 -10.51 -13.20
N ARG A 273 36.00 -10.47 -14.30
CA ARG A 273 36.15 -9.47 -15.38
C ARG A 273 36.08 -8.04 -14.87
N CYS A 274 35.12 -7.72 -13.98
CA CYS A 274 35.01 -6.39 -13.37
C CYS A 274 36.24 -6.03 -12.53
N LYS A 275 36.80 -6.98 -11.76
CA LYS A 275 38.03 -6.76 -10.99
C LYS A 275 39.25 -6.55 -11.89
N GLU A 276 39.38 -7.36 -12.94
CA GLU A 276 40.47 -7.25 -13.92
C GLU A 276 40.42 -5.89 -14.63
N ALA A 277 39.25 -5.49 -15.13
CA ALA A 277 39.07 -4.20 -15.79
C ALA A 277 39.29 -3.02 -14.82
N PHE A 278 38.89 -3.16 -13.55
CA PHE A 278 39.18 -2.16 -12.52
C PHE A 278 40.67 -2.08 -12.18
N ALA A 279 41.37 -3.21 -12.12
CA ALA A 279 42.82 -3.25 -11.91
C ALA A 279 43.56 -2.58 -13.08
N LYS A 280 43.18 -2.88 -14.33
CA LYS A 280 43.70 -2.20 -15.52
C LYS A 280 43.46 -0.69 -15.48
N TRP A 281 42.24 -0.26 -15.14
CA TRP A 281 41.91 1.16 -14.97
C TRP A 281 42.76 1.83 -13.88
N LYS A 282 42.97 1.16 -12.75
CA LYS A 282 43.82 1.66 -11.66
C LYS A 282 45.29 1.76 -12.06
N ALA A 283 45.79 0.81 -12.84
CA ALA A 283 47.17 0.78 -13.33
C ALA A 283 47.47 1.90 -14.35
N ASN A 284 46.45 2.39 -15.07
CA ASN A 284 46.57 3.45 -16.06
C ASN A 284 46.23 4.84 -15.50
N GLU A 285 46.55 5.09 -14.23
CA GLU A 285 46.30 6.38 -13.56
C GLU A 285 44.82 6.81 -13.46
N ARG A 286 43.90 5.85 -13.59
CA ARG A 286 42.45 6.07 -13.40
C ARG A 286 41.89 7.10 -14.40
N PRO A 287 41.99 6.86 -15.70
CA PRO A 287 41.51 7.80 -16.70
C PRO A 287 40.02 8.08 -16.49
N THR A 288 39.62 9.35 -16.59
CA THR A 288 38.24 9.82 -16.36
C THR A 288 37.51 10.16 -17.66
N SER A 289 38.25 10.28 -18.77
CA SER A 289 37.69 10.64 -20.07
C SER A 289 36.73 9.55 -20.59
N PRO A 290 35.50 9.91 -20.99
CA PRO A 290 34.57 9.00 -21.66
C PRO A 290 35.11 8.38 -22.94
N ASN A 291 36.07 9.03 -23.60
CA ASN A 291 36.67 8.52 -24.85
C ASN A 291 37.81 7.53 -24.57
N ASN A 292 38.23 7.35 -23.32
CA ASN A 292 39.29 6.42 -22.97
C ASN A 292 38.73 4.98 -22.91
N LYS A 293 39.26 4.10 -23.78
CA LYS A 293 38.85 2.69 -23.87
C LYS A 293 38.91 1.95 -22.53
N ILE A 294 39.95 2.17 -21.73
CA ILE A 294 40.14 1.50 -20.42
C ILE A 294 39.07 1.94 -19.41
N TYR A 295 38.68 3.21 -19.44
CA TYR A 295 37.56 3.71 -18.64
C TYR A 295 36.23 3.08 -19.06
N CYS A 296 35.95 2.98 -20.37
CA CYS A 296 34.76 2.33 -20.90
C CYS A 296 34.71 0.84 -20.55
N ASP A 297 35.80 0.10 -20.74
CA ASP A 297 35.89 -1.34 -20.43
C ASP A 297 35.62 -1.62 -18.94
N MET A 298 36.22 -0.83 -18.04
CA MET A 298 35.99 -0.94 -16.59
C MET A 298 34.51 -0.77 -16.23
N LYS A 299 33.85 0.14 -16.90
CA LYS A 299 32.46 0.51 -16.62
C LYS A 299 31.48 -0.47 -17.24
N PHE A 300 31.72 -0.92 -18.46
CA PHE A 300 30.99 -2.01 -19.10
C PHE A 300 31.08 -3.29 -18.25
N ALA A 301 32.28 -3.66 -17.77
CA ALA A 301 32.45 -4.81 -16.89
C ALA A 301 31.68 -4.67 -15.56
N LYS A 302 31.62 -3.44 -15.02
CA LYS A 302 30.81 -3.13 -13.81
C LYS A 302 29.31 -3.22 -14.09
N TYR A 303 28.86 -2.78 -15.26
CA TYR A 303 27.49 -2.91 -15.73
C TYR A 303 27.08 -4.39 -15.87
N GLU A 304 27.88 -5.19 -16.59
CA GLU A 304 27.64 -6.63 -16.78
C GLU A 304 27.59 -7.41 -15.46
N LEU A 305 28.47 -7.08 -14.50
CA LEU A 305 28.39 -7.66 -13.15
C LEU A 305 27.05 -7.36 -12.47
N ARG A 306 26.57 -6.12 -12.54
CA ARG A 306 25.28 -5.74 -11.93
C ARG A 306 24.10 -6.41 -12.63
N LYS A 307 24.11 -6.46 -13.96
CA LYS A 307 23.12 -7.15 -14.78
C LYS A 307 23.02 -8.62 -14.40
N THR A 308 24.14 -9.33 -14.35
CA THR A 308 24.19 -10.74 -13.96
C THR A 308 23.69 -10.95 -12.52
N CYS A 309 24.10 -10.08 -11.58
CA CYS A 309 23.57 -10.10 -10.21
C CYS A 309 22.03 -9.91 -10.17
N ARG A 310 21.46 -9.02 -10.99
CA ARG A 310 19.99 -8.79 -11.05
C ARG A 310 19.26 -10.03 -11.56
N ILE A 311 19.76 -10.65 -12.64
CA ILE A 311 19.18 -11.89 -13.20
C ILE A 311 19.21 -13.00 -12.16
N GLU A 312 20.34 -13.18 -11.46
CA GLU A 312 20.48 -14.21 -10.43
C GLU A 312 19.57 -13.95 -9.23
N ILE A 313 19.43 -12.69 -8.80
CA ILE A 313 18.47 -12.31 -7.74
C ILE A 313 17.04 -12.62 -8.20
N ALA A 314 16.67 -12.31 -9.44
CA ALA A 314 15.35 -12.61 -9.98
C ALA A 314 15.09 -14.13 -10.01
N MET A 315 16.03 -14.92 -10.53
CA MET A 315 15.95 -16.40 -10.54
C MET A 315 15.83 -16.96 -9.12
N LYS A 316 16.59 -16.43 -8.16
CA LYS A 316 16.49 -16.83 -6.76
C LYS A 316 15.10 -16.53 -6.20
N VAL A 317 14.54 -15.36 -6.48
CA VAL A 317 13.18 -14.99 -6.04
C VAL A 317 12.15 -15.94 -6.65
N LEU A 318 12.32 -16.37 -7.91
CA LEU A 318 11.45 -17.37 -8.54
C LEU A 318 11.55 -18.73 -7.84
N ASN A 319 12.77 -19.20 -7.59
CA ASN A 319 13.01 -20.48 -6.90
C ASN A 319 12.46 -20.45 -5.46
N ASP A 320 12.70 -19.36 -4.73
CA ASP A 320 12.19 -19.13 -3.38
C ASP A 320 10.65 -19.19 -3.35
N ARG A 321 9.98 -18.65 -4.38
CA ARG A 321 8.51 -18.71 -4.50
C ARG A 321 8.03 -20.11 -4.81
N GLN A 322 8.70 -20.81 -5.74
CA GLN A 322 8.37 -22.21 -6.03
C GLN A 322 8.51 -23.07 -4.77
N GLU A 323 9.57 -22.86 -3.97
CA GLU A 323 9.76 -23.56 -2.69
C GLU A 323 8.60 -23.28 -1.71
N ILE A 324 8.11 -22.04 -1.64
CA ILE A 324 6.93 -21.69 -0.83
C ILE A 324 5.66 -22.41 -1.34
N LEU A 325 5.45 -22.44 -2.66
CA LEU A 325 4.30 -23.11 -3.27
C LEU A 325 4.32 -24.63 -3.02
N ASP A 326 5.48 -25.26 -3.19
CA ASP A 326 5.68 -26.67 -2.95
C ASP A 326 5.50 -27.01 -1.46
N ALA A 327 5.98 -26.15 -0.56
CA ALA A 327 5.84 -26.34 0.88
C ALA A 327 4.38 -26.23 1.34
N ARG A 328 3.56 -25.38 0.72
CA ARG A 328 2.15 -25.25 1.09
C ARG A 328 1.36 -26.56 0.89
N THR A 329 1.65 -27.31 -0.16
CA THR A 329 0.90 -28.55 -0.47
C THR A 329 1.39 -29.74 0.36
N LYS A 330 2.63 -29.69 0.86
CA LYS A 330 3.30 -30.83 1.50
C LYS A 330 3.52 -30.66 3.01
N HIS A 331 3.91 -29.47 3.48
CA HIS A 331 4.40 -29.25 4.85
C HIS A 331 4.13 -27.82 5.38
N ASP A 332 3.05 -27.64 6.14
CA ASP A 332 2.66 -26.35 6.75
C ASP A 332 3.79 -25.68 7.56
N GLN A 333 4.55 -26.44 8.35
CA GLN A 333 5.64 -25.88 9.15
C GLN A 333 6.76 -25.28 8.28
N VAL A 334 7.08 -25.95 7.17
CA VAL A 334 8.08 -25.47 6.21
C VAL A 334 7.57 -24.21 5.51
N PHE A 335 6.29 -24.20 5.13
CA PHE A 335 5.64 -23.03 4.55
C PHE A 335 5.76 -21.79 5.46
N TYR A 336 5.36 -21.89 6.73
CA TYR A 336 5.48 -20.77 7.68
C TYR A 336 6.93 -20.38 7.96
N LYS A 337 7.86 -21.34 8.02
CA LYS A 337 9.30 -21.07 8.18
C LYS A 337 9.87 -20.30 6.99
N LEU A 338 9.50 -20.66 5.77
CA LEU A 338 9.92 -19.97 4.55
C LEU A 338 9.33 -18.55 4.48
N LEU A 339 8.04 -18.39 4.77
CA LEU A 339 7.42 -17.08 4.89
C LEU A 339 8.10 -16.20 5.94
N GLY A 340 8.37 -16.74 7.12
CA GLY A 340 9.09 -16.01 8.19
C GLY A 340 10.48 -15.55 7.78
N LYS A 341 11.22 -16.37 7.01
CA LYS A 341 12.54 -15.99 6.46
C LYS A 341 12.46 -14.87 5.41
N LYS A 342 11.37 -14.80 4.65
CA LYS A 342 11.19 -13.83 3.55
C LYS A 342 10.46 -12.57 3.96
N LYS A 343 9.67 -12.62 5.04
CA LYS A 343 9.02 -11.46 5.63
C LYS A 343 10.08 -10.38 5.87
N GLY A 344 9.86 -9.20 5.30
CA GLY A 344 10.75 -8.08 5.54
C GLY A 344 10.86 -7.86 7.05
N LYS A 345 12.07 -7.91 7.60
CA LYS A 345 12.27 -7.49 8.98
C LYS A 345 11.81 -6.04 9.06
N LEU A 346 10.72 -5.78 9.77
CA LEU A 346 10.30 -4.42 10.07
C LEU A 346 11.49 -3.76 10.76
N LYS A 347 12.16 -2.83 10.08
CA LYS A 347 13.38 -2.18 10.60
C LYS A 347 13.09 -1.24 11.77
N ASN A 348 11.83 -1.13 12.16
CA ASN A 348 11.36 -0.43 13.35
C ASN A 348 11.09 -1.46 14.46
N CYS A 349 12.01 -2.40 14.70
CA CYS A 349 12.09 -2.96 16.04
C CYS A 349 12.50 -1.82 16.97
N ILE A 350 11.82 -1.72 18.12
CA ILE A 350 12.26 -0.87 19.23
C ILE A 350 13.70 -1.29 19.51
N SER A 351 14.67 -0.45 19.16
CA SER A 351 16.09 -0.76 19.38
C SER A 351 16.52 -0.46 20.81
N GLU A 352 15.72 0.34 21.51
CA GLU A 352 15.93 0.74 22.90
C GLU A 352 14.55 0.88 23.55
N LEU A 353 14.27 0.11 24.61
CA LEU A 353 13.11 0.26 25.47
C LEU A 353 13.57 0.99 26.74
N ASN A 354 12.96 2.12 27.07
CA ASN A 354 13.13 2.75 28.38
C ASN A 354 11.99 2.32 29.29
N VAL A 355 12.31 1.65 30.38
CA VAL A 355 11.39 1.41 31.49
C VAL A 355 12.03 2.02 32.72
N GLN A 356 11.45 3.13 33.22
CA GLN A 356 12.04 3.95 34.29
C GLN A 356 13.45 4.42 33.90
N ASP A 357 14.44 4.17 34.77
CA ASP A 357 15.85 4.58 34.59
C ASP A 357 16.68 3.55 33.80
N ASN A 358 16.09 2.43 33.39
CA ASN A 358 16.78 1.36 32.69
C ASN A 358 16.52 1.39 31.19
N ILE A 359 17.60 1.35 30.41
CA ILE A 359 17.58 1.31 28.95
C ILE A 359 17.94 -0.10 28.48
N TYR A 360 16.98 -0.80 27.88
CA TYR A 360 17.14 -2.17 27.37
C TYR A 360 17.38 -2.12 25.86
N LYS A 361 18.51 -2.65 25.38
CA LYS A 361 18.99 -2.42 23.99
C LYS A 361 19.05 -3.69 23.13
N SER A 362 19.07 -4.86 23.73
CA SER A 362 19.00 -6.14 23.01
C SER A 362 17.58 -6.72 23.02
N ASP A 363 17.22 -7.53 22.02
CA ASP A 363 15.90 -8.15 21.93
C ASP A 363 15.53 -8.92 23.22
N ASN A 364 16.51 -9.60 23.83
CA ASN A 364 16.33 -10.32 25.10
C ASN A 364 16.17 -9.37 26.29
N GLU A 365 16.96 -8.29 26.36
CA GLU A 365 16.83 -7.27 27.39
C GLU A 365 15.49 -6.55 27.31
N ILE A 366 14.98 -6.27 26.10
CA ILE A 366 13.69 -5.60 25.90
C ILE A 366 12.55 -6.48 26.43
N ILE A 367 12.61 -7.80 26.21
CA ILE A 367 11.66 -8.75 26.79
C ILE A 367 11.75 -8.76 28.32
N VAL A 368 12.96 -8.70 28.88
CA VAL A 368 13.18 -8.60 30.33
C VAL A 368 12.63 -7.28 30.89
N GLY A 369 12.85 -6.16 30.20
CA GLY A 369 12.33 -4.84 30.59
C GLY A 369 10.81 -4.79 30.61
N TRP A 370 10.16 -5.37 29.59
CA TRP A 370 8.70 -5.53 29.60
C TRP A 370 8.21 -6.44 30.73
N LYS A 371 8.89 -7.58 30.96
CA LYS A 371 8.54 -8.50 32.05
C LYS A 371 8.66 -7.80 33.41
N GLN A 372 9.72 -7.03 33.63
CA GLN A 372 9.93 -6.25 34.86
C GLN A 372 8.87 -5.16 35.01
N HIS A 373 8.55 -4.42 33.94
CA HIS A 373 7.50 -3.41 33.92
C HIS A 373 6.15 -3.99 34.36
N PHE A 374 5.72 -5.08 33.71
CA PHE A 374 4.42 -5.67 33.99
C PHE A 374 4.37 -6.44 35.31
N ASN A 375 5.46 -7.10 35.74
CA ASN A 375 5.51 -7.70 37.08
C ASN A 375 5.39 -6.65 38.19
N LYS A 376 6.00 -5.47 38.02
CA LYS A 376 5.88 -4.37 38.98
C LYS A 376 4.45 -3.83 39.03
N LEU A 377 3.76 -3.76 37.89
CA LEU A 377 2.33 -3.39 37.83
C LEU A 377 1.39 -4.45 38.42
N ALA A 378 1.85 -5.70 38.58
CA ALA A 378 1.00 -6.84 38.93
C ALA A 378 1.23 -7.41 40.34
N GLN A 379 2.16 -6.86 41.14
CA GLN A 379 2.41 -7.30 42.52
C GLN A 379 2.15 -6.15 43.51
N PRO A 380 0.95 -6.10 44.13
CA PRO A 380 0.58 -5.04 45.06
C PRO A 380 1.46 -4.98 46.33
N ALA A 381 2.00 -6.14 46.75
CA ALA A 381 2.75 -6.29 48.00
C ALA A 381 4.11 -5.57 48.07
N ASN A 382 4.58 -4.96 46.99
CA ASN A 382 5.86 -4.26 46.95
C ASN A 382 5.71 -2.72 46.90
N ASP A 383 4.49 -2.21 46.99
CA ASP A 383 4.24 -0.77 47.11
C ASP A 383 4.23 -0.38 48.60
N PRO A 384 5.18 0.47 49.08
CA PRO A 384 5.18 0.93 50.46
C PRO A 384 3.99 1.82 50.84
N GLU A 385 3.19 2.27 49.85
CA GLU A 385 1.89 2.94 50.06
C GLU A 385 0.70 1.97 50.00
N TYR A 386 0.94 0.66 50.00
CA TYR A 386 -0.13 -0.34 50.00
C TYR A 386 -0.89 -0.33 51.33
N ASP A 387 -2.05 0.32 51.29
CA ASP A 387 -2.95 0.50 52.43
C ASP A 387 -3.73 -0.79 52.73
N ASP A 388 -3.20 -1.56 53.67
CA ASP A 388 -3.78 -2.82 54.14
C ASP A 388 -5.14 -2.61 54.84
N GLU A 389 -5.40 -1.39 55.31
CA GLU A 389 -6.68 -0.97 55.89
C GLU A 389 -7.71 -0.70 54.79
N TYR A 390 -7.30 -0.07 53.69
CA TYR A 390 -8.12 0.10 52.49
C TYR A 390 -8.49 -1.25 51.85
N TYR A 391 -7.59 -2.24 51.82
CA TYR A 391 -7.93 -3.56 51.26
C TYR A 391 -8.95 -4.31 52.14
N LYS A 392 -8.86 -4.17 53.46
CA LYS A 392 -9.87 -4.70 54.40
C LYS A 392 -11.20 -3.96 54.26
N GLN A 393 -11.15 -2.64 54.06
CA GLN A 393 -12.34 -1.84 53.80
C GLN A 393 -12.98 -2.21 52.45
N LEU A 394 -12.17 -2.47 51.42
CA LEU A 394 -12.66 -2.89 50.11
C LEU A 394 -13.33 -4.27 50.17
N ALA A 395 -12.80 -5.19 50.99
CA ALA A 395 -13.42 -6.49 51.22
C ALA A 395 -14.77 -6.34 51.96
N LEU A 396 -14.82 -5.50 53.00
CA LEU A 396 -16.06 -5.16 53.71
C LEU A 396 -17.09 -4.45 52.81
N ASP A 397 -16.64 -3.54 51.94
CA ASP A 397 -17.48 -2.83 50.99
C ASP A 397 -17.98 -3.79 49.90
N LEU A 398 -17.18 -4.77 49.48
CA LEU A 398 -17.61 -5.81 48.55
C LEU A 398 -18.70 -6.68 49.17
N ASP A 399 -18.55 -7.08 50.44
CA ASP A 399 -19.54 -7.83 51.19
C ASP A 399 -20.82 -7.01 51.39
N ASN A 400 -20.71 -5.71 51.70
CA ASN A 400 -21.84 -4.78 51.78
C ASN A 400 -22.55 -4.59 50.44
N ILE A 401 -21.81 -4.48 49.33
CA ILE A 401 -22.40 -4.37 47.98
C ILE A 401 -23.12 -5.66 47.60
N ILE A 402 -22.55 -6.82 47.96
CA ILE A 402 -23.19 -8.13 47.77
C ILE A 402 -24.50 -8.18 48.59
N ASP A 403 -24.50 -7.71 49.84
CA ASP A 403 -25.70 -7.64 50.68
C ASP A 403 -26.75 -6.64 50.18
N ILE A 404 -26.34 -5.47 49.69
CA ILE A 404 -27.23 -4.48 49.07
C ILE A 404 -27.86 -5.03 47.78
N CYS A 405 -27.06 -5.72 46.96
CA CYS A 405 -27.53 -6.35 45.73
C CYS A 405 -28.46 -7.54 46.00
N ASN A 406 -28.28 -8.25 47.11
CA ASN A 406 -29.14 -9.36 47.50
C ASN A 406 -30.44 -8.91 48.18
N ASN A 407 -30.47 -7.73 48.83
CA ASN A 407 -31.57 -7.35 49.71
C ASN A 407 -32.38 -6.09 49.32
N GLN A 408 -32.07 -5.35 48.24
CA GLN A 408 -32.85 -4.15 47.89
C GLN A 408 -33.26 -4.01 46.42
N THR A 409 -34.58 -4.11 46.18
CA THR A 409 -35.29 -3.38 45.13
C THR A 409 -35.35 -1.90 45.48
N ASN A 410 -34.39 -1.10 45.02
CA ASN A 410 -34.45 0.37 45.19
C ASN A 410 -34.95 1.07 43.93
N THR A 411 -36.11 1.70 44.05
CA THR A 411 -36.56 2.84 43.23
C THR A 411 -35.67 4.04 43.47
N ILE A 412 -35.01 4.53 42.42
CA ILE A 412 -34.26 5.80 42.44
C ILE A 412 -35.24 6.93 42.14
N SER A 413 -35.36 7.91 43.05
CA SER A 413 -36.10 9.15 42.78
C SER A 413 -35.25 10.08 41.92
N VAL A 414 -35.68 10.31 40.68
CA VAL A 414 -35.08 11.30 39.77
C VAL A 414 -35.74 12.65 40.04
N THR A 415 -34.96 13.71 40.23
CA THR A 415 -35.51 15.07 40.42
C THR A 415 -35.81 15.74 39.08
N GLU A 416 -36.77 16.67 39.06
CA GLU A 416 -37.17 17.40 37.85
C GLU A 416 -35.98 18.18 37.22
N LYS A 417 -35.02 18.59 38.05
CA LYS A 417 -33.77 19.21 37.62
C LYS A 417 -32.85 18.25 36.86
N ASP A 418 -32.72 17.01 37.33
CA ASP A 418 -31.91 15.98 36.63
C ASP A 418 -32.49 15.65 35.25
N VAL A 419 -33.83 15.69 35.13
CA VAL A 419 -34.53 15.54 33.86
C VAL A 419 -34.30 16.77 32.97
N GLN A 420 -34.36 17.98 33.51
CA GLN A 420 -34.16 19.21 32.74
C GLN A 420 -32.71 19.40 32.27
N ASP A 421 -31.72 19.01 33.09
CA ASP A 421 -30.30 19.06 32.75
C ASP A 421 -29.94 18.01 31.68
N ALA A 422 -30.59 16.85 31.70
CA ALA A 422 -30.48 15.85 30.63
C ALA A 422 -31.13 16.32 29.31
N ILE A 423 -32.25 17.04 29.38
CA ILE A 423 -32.95 17.62 28.20
C ILE A 423 -32.13 18.75 27.56
N ASN A 424 -31.41 19.54 28.35
CA ASN A 424 -30.76 20.78 27.87
C ASN A 424 -29.37 20.60 27.22
N GLY A 425 -28.85 19.37 27.08
CA GLY A 425 -27.75 19.05 26.15
C GLY A 425 -26.43 19.82 26.32
N LYS A 426 -26.22 20.56 27.41
CA LYS A 426 -24.93 21.16 27.73
C LYS A 426 -24.08 20.09 28.40
N GLN A 427 -23.10 19.56 27.68
CA GLN A 427 -21.96 18.85 28.26
C GLN A 427 -21.22 19.83 29.19
N GLN A 428 -21.69 19.99 30.43
CA GLN A 428 -20.79 20.44 31.48
C GLN A 428 -19.76 19.33 31.63
N GLU A 429 -18.48 19.67 31.48
CA GLU A 429 -17.42 18.77 31.93
C GLU A 429 -17.77 18.36 33.37
N PRO A 430 -17.69 17.06 33.70
CA PRO A 430 -18.05 16.60 35.02
C PRO A 430 -17.29 17.44 36.04
N SER A 431 -18.02 18.15 36.90
CA SER A 431 -17.44 19.05 37.91
C SER A 431 -16.56 18.32 38.93
N PHE A 432 -16.53 16.98 38.86
CA PHE A 432 -15.74 16.13 39.71
C PHE A 432 -14.71 15.35 38.89
N PRO A 433 -13.41 15.42 39.26
CA PRO A 433 -12.39 14.57 38.66
C PRO A 433 -12.75 13.11 38.91
N TRP A 434 -12.79 12.30 37.86
CA TRP A 434 -12.90 10.85 38.01
C TRP A 434 -11.66 10.37 38.77
N SER A 435 -11.84 9.71 39.91
CA SER A 435 -10.74 9.09 40.64
C SER A 435 -10.84 7.57 40.62
N ILE A 436 -9.69 6.90 40.60
CA ILE A 436 -9.58 5.47 40.90
C ILE A 436 -8.67 5.36 42.13
N GLY A 437 -9.26 5.01 43.27
CA GLY A 437 -8.61 5.19 44.57
C GLY A 437 -8.27 6.66 44.80
N ASN A 438 -7.02 6.94 45.19
CA ASN A 438 -6.52 8.29 45.43
C ASN A 438 -6.00 9.01 44.16
N SER A 439 -6.03 8.35 43.01
CA SER A 439 -5.51 8.90 41.75
C SER A 439 -6.60 9.56 40.93
N ILE A 440 -6.43 10.84 40.60
CA ILE A 440 -7.28 11.55 39.63
C ILE A 440 -6.92 11.05 38.22
N MET A 441 -7.92 10.50 37.53
CA MET A 441 -7.80 10.02 36.17
C MET A 441 -7.85 11.19 35.18
N PRO A 442 -6.87 11.30 34.27
CA PRO A 442 -6.88 12.36 33.27
C PRO A 442 -8.00 12.14 32.26
N ILE A 443 -8.83 13.17 32.06
CA ILE A 443 -9.81 13.20 30.97
C ILE A 443 -9.06 13.46 29.67
N VAL A 444 -9.01 12.46 28.79
CA VAL A 444 -8.33 12.54 27.50
C VAL A 444 -9.31 12.34 26.36
N SER A 445 -9.16 13.13 25.29
CA SER A 445 -10.02 13.04 24.11
C SER A 445 -9.75 11.78 23.27
N GLN A 446 -8.54 11.20 23.40
CA GLN A 446 -8.13 9.96 22.78
C GLN A 446 -7.21 9.16 23.70
N THR A 447 -7.35 7.83 23.72
CA THR A 447 -6.46 6.94 24.47
C THR A 447 -6.29 5.60 23.76
N THR A 448 -5.13 4.97 23.89
CA THR A 448 -4.93 3.61 23.38
C THR A 448 -5.05 2.63 24.54
N HIS A 449 -6.10 1.80 24.50
CA HIS A 449 -6.31 0.74 25.48
C HIS A 449 -6.17 -0.62 24.80
N MET A 450 -5.24 -1.45 25.30
CA MET A 450 -4.95 -2.77 24.73
C MET A 450 -4.68 -2.71 23.21
N GLY A 451 -3.97 -1.68 22.74
CA GLY A 451 -3.65 -1.50 21.31
C GLY A 451 -4.82 -1.00 20.43
N VAL A 452 -6.00 -0.76 21.00
CA VAL A 452 -7.17 -0.18 20.34
C VAL A 452 -7.24 1.31 20.68
N LEU A 453 -7.22 2.16 19.66
CA LEU A 453 -7.41 3.60 19.83
C LEU A 453 -8.90 3.86 20.12
N ARG A 454 -9.17 4.54 21.23
CA ARG A 454 -10.50 5.01 21.65
C ARG A 454 -10.53 6.52 21.54
N THR A 455 -11.67 7.04 21.13
CA THR A 455 -11.91 8.47 20.91
C THR A 455 -13.17 8.87 21.67
N SER A 456 -13.16 10.06 22.24
CA SER A 456 -14.34 10.68 22.87
C SER A 456 -15.43 11.02 21.84
N LYS A 457 -15.05 11.19 20.57
CA LYS A 457 -15.96 11.42 19.46
C LYS A 457 -16.49 10.07 18.92
N PRO A 458 -17.82 9.83 18.94
CA PRO A 458 -18.41 8.55 18.51
C PRO A 458 -18.12 8.21 17.05
N ASP A 459 -18.05 9.23 16.20
CA ASP A 459 -17.90 9.07 14.74
C ASP A 459 -16.48 9.32 14.23
N ASP A 460 -15.46 9.34 15.11
CA ASP A 460 -14.08 9.56 14.67
C ASP A 460 -13.55 8.34 13.88
N PRO A 461 -13.20 8.50 12.59
CA PRO A 461 -12.68 7.40 11.78
C PRO A 461 -11.21 7.07 12.09
N ASN A 462 -10.51 7.88 12.90
CA ASN A 462 -9.08 7.73 13.19
C ASN A 462 -8.67 6.33 13.67
N PRO A 463 -9.39 5.66 14.59
CA PRO A 463 -9.06 4.29 14.99
C PRO A 463 -9.06 3.31 13.83
N LEU A 464 -9.99 3.48 12.88
CA LEU A 464 -10.15 2.61 11.71
C LEU A 464 -9.04 2.86 10.69
N TYR A 465 -8.65 4.13 10.49
CA TYR A 465 -7.50 4.46 9.66
C TYR A 465 -6.19 3.90 10.22
N GLU A 466 -6.00 3.90 11.54
CA GLU A 466 -4.83 3.27 12.16
C GLU A 466 -4.84 1.74 11.97
N ASN A 467 -5.98 1.07 12.06
CA ASN A 467 -6.10 -0.36 11.73
C ASN A 467 -5.76 -0.64 10.25
N VAL A 468 -6.31 0.15 9.32
CA VAL A 468 -6.00 0.05 7.88
C VAL A 468 -4.51 0.27 7.62
N LYS A 469 -3.90 1.26 8.27
CA LYS A 469 -2.46 1.57 8.17
C LYS A 469 -1.59 0.43 8.69
N LYS A 470 -1.93 -0.16 9.84
CA LYS A 470 -1.26 -1.35 10.38
C LYS A 470 -1.38 -2.55 9.43
N ALA A 471 -2.58 -2.81 8.92
CA ALA A 471 -2.84 -3.90 7.98
C ALA A 471 -2.08 -3.70 6.64
N ARG A 472 -2.03 -2.48 6.12
CA ARG A 472 -1.25 -2.13 4.92
C ARG A 472 0.25 -2.39 5.13
N ARG A 473 0.80 -1.98 6.27
CA ARG A 473 2.20 -2.28 6.63
C ARG A 473 2.46 -3.79 6.72
N ALA A 474 1.52 -4.54 7.30
CA ALA A 474 1.62 -5.99 7.33
C ALA A 474 1.65 -6.59 5.92
N MET A 475 0.76 -6.14 5.03
CA MET A 475 0.74 -6.55 3.62
C MET A 475 2.06 -6.24 2.89
N TYR A 476 2.58 -5.02 3.04
CA TYR A 476 3.87 -4.63 2.46
C TYR A 476 5.05 -5.44 2.98
N SER A 477 5.03 -5.84 4.26
CA SER A 477 6.08 -6.72 4.80
C SER A 477 6.11 -8.12 4.16
N LEU A 478 5.00 -8.54 3.55
CA LEU A 478 4.81 -9.86 2.92
C LEU A 478 4.98 -9.82 1.40
N MET A 479 5.07 -8.64 0.79
CA MET A 479 5.35 -8.47 -0.64
C MET A 479 6.62 -9.22 -1.09
N PRO A 480 7.76 -9.16 -0.37
CA PRO A 480 8.95 -9.94 -0.72
C PRO A 480 8.73 -11.47 -0.71
N ALA A 481 7.77 -11.95 0.08
CA ALA A 481 7.37 -13.35 0.13
C ALA A 481 6.41 -13.75 -1.01
N GLY A 482 6.06 -12.80 -1.89
CA GLY A 482 5.20 -13.02 -3.04
C GLY A 482 3.74 -12.62 -2.84
N LEU A 483 3.38 -11.85 -1.79
CA LEU A 483 2.03 -11.31 -1.59
C LEU A 483 1.72 -10.15 -2.57
N HIS A 484 1.73 -10.46 -3.86
CA HIS A 484 1.36 -9.57 -4.96
C HIS A 484 0.40 -10.30 -5.89
N GLY A 485 -0.54 -9.61 -6.52
CA GLY A 485 -1.39 -10.25 -7.54
C GLY A 485 -0.60 -10.65 -8.78
N LYS A 486 0.12 -9.69 -9.37
CA LYS A 486 0.93 -9.91 -10.57
C LYS A 486 2.30 -10.45 -10.17
N ASN A 487 2.69 -11.59 -10.73
CA ASN A 487 3.96 -12.27 -10.44
C ASN A 487 4.11 -12.70 -8.97
N GLY A 488 3.02 -12.95 -8.24
CA GLY A 488 3.06 -13.44 -6.86
C GLY A 488 3.02 -14.96 -6.74
N LEU A 489 2.62 -15.43 -5.56
CA LEU A 489 2.21 -16.81 -5.32
C LEU A 489 0.86 -17.09 -6.01
N ASP A 490 0.42 -18.34 -6.01
CA ASP A 490 -0.94 -18.67 -6.47
C ASP A 490 -2.01 -18.02 -5.59
N ILE A 491 -3.18 -17.76 -6.16
CA ILE A 491 -4.27 -17.00 -5.52
C ILE A 491 -4.70 -17.62 -4.19
N GLN A 492 -4.77 -18.95 -4.09
CA GLN A 492 -5.17 -19.57 -2.83
C GLN A 492 -4.11 -19.35 -1.74
N SER A 493 -2.82 -19.44 -2.08
CA SER A 493 -1.73 -19.10 -1.15
C SER A 493 -1.79 -17.64 -0.73
N LEU A 494 -2.03 -16.74 -1.68
CA LEU A 494 -2.17 -15.31 -1.41
C LEU A 494 -3.30 -15.02 -0.42
N LEU A 495 -4.48 -15.60 -0.64
CA LEU A 495 -5.65 -15.44 0.22
C LEU A 495 -5.43 -16.08 1.60
N HIS A 496 -4.74 -17.22 1.66
CA HIS A 496 -4.36 -17.85 2.93
C HIS A 496 -3.43 -16.97 3.77
N ILE A 497 -2.36 -16.45 3.15
CA ILE A 497 -1.42 -15.52 3.80
C ILE A 497 -2.15 -14.24 4.24
N PHE A 498 -3.04 -13.72 3.41
CA PHE A 498 -3.86 -12.55 3.72
C PHE A 498 -4.74 -12.78 4.96
N ASN A 499 -5.41 -13.93 5.02
CA ASN A 499 -6.26 -14.31 6.16
C ASN A 499 -5.49 -14.52 7.45
N ILE A 500 -4.23 -14.97 7.38
CA ILE A 500 -3.39 -15.23 8.56
C ILE A 500 -2.72 -13.97 9.09
N TYR A 501 -2.22 -13.10 8.21
CA TYR A 501 -1.35 -12.00 8.64
C TYR A 501 -1.98 -10.62 8.52
N VAL A 502 -2.91 -10.41 7.58
CA VAL A 502 -3.44 -9.07 7.29
C VAL A 502 -4.82 -8.89 7.93
N ILE A 503 -5.73 -9.84 7.73
CA ILE A 503 -7.09 -9.78 8.31
C ILE A 503 -7.07 -9.64 9.84
N PRO A 504 -6.26 -10.40 10.61
CA PRO A 504 -6.28 -10.28 12.06
C PRO A 504 -5.80 -8.91 12.55
N VAL A 505 -4.86 -8.28 11.82
CA VAL A 505 -4.37 -6.93 12.10
C VAL A 505 -5.44 -5.89 11.77
N LEU A 506 -6.15 -6.07 10.65
CA LEU A 506 -7.22 -5.17 10.22
C LEU A 506 -8.40 -5.19 11.20
N LEU A 507 -8.78 -6.38 11.65
CA LEU A 507 -9.97 -6.61 12.48
C LEU A 507 -9.72 -6.46 13.98
N TYR A 508 -8.49 -6.16 14.40
CA TYR A 508 -8.14 -6.11 15.82
C TYR A 508 -8.95 -5.03 16.56
N GLY A 509 -9.71 -5.44 17.57
CA GLY A 509 -10.51 -4.55 18.42
C GLY A 509 -11.82 -4.07 17.81
N LEU A 510 -12.13 -4.44 16.56
CA LEU A 510 -13.36 -4.00 15.89
C LEU A 510 -14.61 -4.66 16.48
N GLU A 511 -14.47 -5.81 17.16
CA GLU A 511 -15.54 -6.41 17.95
C GLU A 511 -16.01 -5.54 19.13
N LEU A 512 -15.21 -4.54 19.54
CA LEU A 512 -15.54 -3.61 20.62
C LEU A 512 -15.95 -2.22 20.13
N VAL A 513 -15.47 -1.80 18.96
CA VAL A 513 -15.81 -0.49 18.36
C VAL A 513 -17.08 -0.57 17.52
N THR A 514 -17.32 -1.72 16.88
CA THR A 514 -18.51 -2.01 16.06
C THR A 514 -18.79 -0.93 15.00
N PRO A 515 -17.90 -0.77 14.00
CA PRO A 515 -18.07 0.26 12.98
C PRO A 515 -19.33 0.03 12.15
N THR A 516 -20.09 1.10 11.88
CA THR A 516 -21.31 1.11 11.05
C THR A 516 -21.21 2.19 9.97
N GLY A 517 -22.07 2.13 8.94
CA GLY A 517 -22.14 3.14 7.88
C GLY A 517 -20.79 3.48 7.24
N LYS A 518 -20.48 4.78 7.14
CA LYS A 518 -19.22 5.28 6.54
C LYS A 518 -17.96 4.73 7.21
N ASN A 519 -18.02 4.44 8.50
CA ASN A 519 -16.90 3.88 9.25
C ASN A 519 -16.61 2.43 8.82
N LEU A 520 -17.65 1.64 8.58
CA LEU A 520 -17.51 0.29 8.02
C LEU A 520 -16.94 0.34 6.59
N ASP A 521 -17.38 1.32 5.78
CA ASP A 521 -16.92 1.49 4.39
C ASP A 521 -15.40 1.69 4.29
N ILE A 522 -14.77 2.40 5.23
CA ILE A 522 -13.31 2.60 5.24
C ILE A 522 -12.56 1.27 5.23
N ILE A 523 -13.00 0.32 6.07
CA ILE A 523 -12.37 -0.98 6.23
C ILE A 523 -12.75 -1.89 5.05
N ASP A 524 -14.00 -1.82 4.61
CA ASP A 524 -14.51 -2.61 3.50
C ASP A 524 -13.87 -2.25 2.15
N ILE A 525 -13.68 -0.95 1.87
CA ILE A 525 -12.94 -0.47 0.69
C ILE A 525 -11.51 -1.03 0.70
N PHE A 526 -10.82 -0.96 1.84
CA PHE A 526 -9.47 -1.51 1.95
C PHE A 526 -9.46 -3.03 1.72
N HIS A 527 -10.36 -3.77 2.36
CA HIS A 527 -10.49 -5.22 2.22
C HIS A 527 -10.77 -5.64 0.77
N LYS A 528 -11.78 -5.02 0.12
CA LYS A 528 -12.12 -5.27 -1.29
C LYS A 528 -10.97 -4.93 -2.22
N LYS A 529 -10.26 -3.81 -2.00
CA LYS A 529 -9.08 -3.43 -2.78
C LYS A 529 -7.97 -4.46 -2.67
N CYS A 530 -7.71 -4.98 -1.48
CA CYS A 530 -6.74 -6.06 -1.27
C CYS A 530 -7.16 -7.32 -2.04
N ILE A 531 -8.40 -7.79 -1.91
CA ILE A 531 -8.87 -8.99 -2.63
C ILE A 531 -8.75 -8.80 -4.15
N LYS A 532 -9.20 -7.65 -4.70
CA LYS A 532 -9.06 -7.32 -6.13
C LYS A 532 -7.60 -7.37 -6.57
N GLN A 533 -6.69 -6.81 -5.77
CA GLN A 533 -5.26 -6.87 -6.03
C GLN A 533 -4.74 -8.30 -6.04
N LEU A 534 -5.10 -9.15 -5.06
CA LEU A 534 -4.65 -10.54 -5.00
C LEU A 534 -5.18 -11.37 -6.18
N LEU A 535 -6.40 -11.08 -6.64
CA LEU A 535 -7.00 -11.68 -7.84
C LEU A 535 -6.50 -11.08 -9.16
N SER A 536 -5.69 -10.01 -9.11
CA SER A 536 -5.23 -9.24 -10.29
C SER A 536 -6.38 -8.66 -11.15
N LEU A 537 -7.49 -8.34 -10.49
CA LEU A 537 -8.70 -7.74 -11.08
C LEU A 537 -8.68 -6.20 -10.93
N PRO A 538 -9.29 -5.46 -11.88
CA PRO A 538 -9.46 -4.00 -11.76
C PRO A 538 -10.23 -3.56 -10.52
N THR A 539 -10.07 -2.29 -10.12
CA THR A 539 -10.84 -1.69 -9.04
C THR A 539 -12.33 -1.57 -9.37
N SER A 540 -12.69 -1.53 -10.65
CA SER A 540 -14.07 -1.49 -11.16
C SER A 540 -14.80 -2.84 -11.13
N THR A 541 -14.11 -3.95 -10.87
CA THR A 541 -14.76 -5.28 -10.86
C THR A 541 -15.88 -5.34 -9.83
N ALA A 542 -17.00 -5.94 -10.22
CA ALA A 542 -18.18 -6.11 -9.39
C ALA A 542 -17.85 -6.82 -8.06
N THR A 543 -18.40 -6.29 -6.97
CA THR A 543 -18.21 -6.80 -5.62
C THR A 543 -18.62 -8.29 -5.45
N PRO A 544 -19.79 -8.76 -5.92
CA PRO A 544 -20.14 -10.18 -5.75
C PRO A 544 -19.11 -11.12 -6.40
N ALA A 545 -18.56 -10.75 -7.55
CA ALA A 545 -17.56 -11.57 -8.25
C ALA A 545 -16.29 -11.80 -7.42
N ILE A 546 -15.79 -10.78 -6.72
CA ILE A 546 -14.56 -10.94 -5.93
C ILE A 546 -14.78 -11.87 -4.73
N TYR A 547 -15.98 -11.91 -4.15
CA TYR A 547 -16.30 -12.82 -3.05
C TYR A 547 -16.54 -14.24 -3.54
N ILE A 548 -17.25 -14.41 -4.66
CA ILE A 548 -17.41 -15.71 -5.33
C ILE A 548 -16.04 -16.31 -5.63
N LEU A 549 -15.17 -15.56 -6.31
CA LEU A 549 -13.84 -16.04 -6.72
C LEU A 549 -12.93 -16.38 -5.55
N SER A 550 -12.90 -15.51 -4.53
CA SER A 550 -11.97 -15.65 -3.40
C SER A 550 -12.49 -16.55 -2.27
N GLY A 551 -13.80 -16.81 -2.20
CA GLY A 551 -14.43 -17.44 -1.03
C GLY A 551 -14.38 -16.58 0.23
N GLN A 552 -13.90 -15.33 0.18
CA GLN A 552 -13.75 -14.49 1.36
C GLN A 552 -15.12 -14.07 1.88
N LEU A 553 -15.28 -14.06 3.21
CA LEU A 553 -16.48 -13.49 3.84
C LEU A 553 -16.40 -11.95 3.77
N PRO A 554 -17.49 -11.23 3.45
CA PRO A 554 -17.53 -9.77 3.56
C PRO A 554 -17.05 -9.30 4.93
N ILE A 555 -16.37 -8.15 4.98
CA ILE A 555 -15.66 -7.73 6.20
C ILE A 555 -16.63 -7.53 7.37
N GLU A 556 -17.84 -7.05 7.10
CA GLU A 556 -18.94 -6.95 8.04
C GLU A 556 -19.27 -8.32 8.66
N GLY A 557 -19.41 -9.35 7.83
CA GLY A 557 -19.62 -10.73 8.29
C GLY A 557 -18.48 -11.24 9.18
N GLN A 558 -17.23 -10.87 8.88
CA GLN A 558 -16.08 -11.24 9.72
C GLN A 558 -16.12 -10.52 11.07
N ILE A 559 -16.46 -9.23 11.10
CA ILE A 559 -16.63 -8.45 12.33
C ILE A 559 -17.78 -9.03 13.16
N HIS A 560 -18.92 -9.34 12.55
CA HIS A 560 -20.07 -9.91 13.25
C HIS A 560 -19.74 -11.26 13.87
N LYS A 561 -18.97 -12.12 13.20
CA LYS A 561 -18.49 -13.38 13.80
C LYS A 561 -17.64 -13.14 15.06
N LYS A 562 -16.81 -12.09 15.08
CA LYS A 562 -16.01 -11.73 16.27
C LYS A 562 -16.89 -11.18 17.40
N ILE A 563 -17.84 -10.30 17.08
CA ILE A 563 -18.82 -9.76 18.04
C ILE A 563 -19.62 -10.90 18.69
N LEU A 564 -20.18 -11.79 17.87
CA LEU A 564 -20.95 -12.95 18.35
C LEU A 564 -20.08 -13.95 19.13
N SER A 565 -18.80 -14.09 18.77
CA SER A 565 -17.87 -14.91 19.56
C SER A 565 -17.61 -14.30 20.93
N LEU A 566 -17.45 -12.98 21.02
CA LEU A 566 -17.30 -12.26 22.29
C LEU A 566 -18.58 -12.37 23.13
N PHE A 567 -19.74 -12.11 22.54
CA PHE A 567 -21.02 -12.24 23.24
C PHE A 567 -21.25 -13.66 23.77
N GLY A 568 -20.93 -14.69 22.98
CA GLY A 568 -21.01 -16.07 23.45
C GLY A 568 -20.09 -16.35 24.65
N ASN A 569 -18.94 -15.67 24.77
CA ASN A 569 -18.09 -15.80 25.96
C ASN A 569 -18.74 -15.15 27.19
N ILE A 570 -19.42 -14.00 27.02
CA ILE A 570 -20.17 -13.33 28.08
C ILE A 570 -21.35 -14.21 28.53
N SER A 571 -22.08 -14.79 27.58
CA SER A 571 -23.29 -15.57 27.90
C SER A 571 -23.00 -16.84 28.70
N ARG A 572 -21.80 -17.41 28.54
CA ARG A 572 -21.32 -18.58 29.30
C ARG A 572 -20.72 -18.23 30.67
N GLN A 573 -20.57 -16.96 31.03
CA GLN A 573 -20.09 -16.61 32.37
C GLN A 573 -21.11 -17.03 33.44
N PRO A 574 -20.65 -17.24 34.70
CA PRO A 574 -21.53 -17.40 35.85
C PRO A 574 -22.55 -16.27 35.96
N GLN A 575 -23.73 -16.55 36.54
CA GLN A 575 -24.80 -15.54 36.67
C GLN A 575 -24.39 -14.33 37.54
N ASN A 576 -23.48 -14.54 38.49
CA ASN A 576 -22.90 -13.49 39.32
C ASN A 576 -21.74 -12.72 38.65
N SER A 577 -21.36 -13.05 37.41
CA SER A 577 -20.35 -12.26 36.70
C SER A 577 -20.89 -10.89 36.31
N LEU A 578 -20.07 -9.87 36.49
CA LEU A 578 -20.41 -8.49 36.19
C LEU A 578 -20.79 -8.31 34.71
N GLU A 579 -20.04 -8.94 33.79
CA GLU A 579 -20.27 -8.84 32.35
C GLU A 579 -21.65 -9.36 31.96
N LYS A 580 -22.09 -10.46 32.58
CA LYS A 580 -23.38 -11.06 32.31
C LYS A 580 -24.53 -10.25 32.92
N GLN A 581 -24.35 -9.74 34.13
CA GLN A 581 -25.32 -8.83 34.76
C GLN A 581 -25.50 -7.54 33.95
N ILE A 582 -24.39 -6.93 33.48
CA ILE A 582 -24.44 -5.78 32.59
C ILE A 582 -25.17 -6.14 31.29
N ALA A 583 -24.92 -7.32 30.71
CA ALA A 583 -25.61 -7.77 29.51
C ALA A 583 -27.14 -7.84 29.71
N TYR A 584 -27.61 -8.49 30.77
CA TYR A 584 -29.04 -8.54 31.11
C TYR A 584 -29.62 -7.13 31.28
N ARG A 585 -28.98 -6.31 32.11
CA ARG A 585 -29.45 -4.94 32.38
C ARG A 585 -29.57 -4.13 31.10
N GLN A 586 -28.54 -4.14 30.25
CA GLN A 586 -28.54 -3.37 29.00
C GLN A 586 -29.61 -3.87 28.03
N LEU A 587 -29.82 -5.18 27.90
CA LEU A 587 -30.83 -5.75 27.02
C LEU A 587 -32.27 -5.49 27.49
N LEU A 588 -32.50 -5.35 28.80
CA LEU A 588 -33.81 -5.06 29.39
C LEU A 588 -34.13 -3.57 29.43
N MET A 589 -33.13 -2.72 29.67
CA MET A 589 -33.34 -1.29 29.89
C MET A 589 -33.20 -0.44 28.62
N LYS A 590 -32.41 -0.86 27.64
CA LYS A 590 -32.14 -0.06 26.44
C LYS A 590 -33.14 -0.39 25.33
N THR A 591 -33.56 0.67 24.64
CA THR A 591 -34.40 0.62 23.45
C THR A 591 -33.59 0.17 22.22
N ASP A 592 -34.28 -0.23 21.15
CA ASP A 592 -33.65 -0.79 19.94
C ASP A 592 -32.87 0.24 19.11
N ASP A 593 -33.09 1.54 19.33
CA ASP A 593 -32.35 2.66 18.75
C ASP A 593 -31.09 3.06 19.55
N SER A 594 -30.85 2.42 20.71
CA SER A 594 -29.69 2.70 21.55
C SER A 594 -28.39 2.26 20.89
N ASN A 595 -27.35 3.10 21.01
CA ASN A 595 -25.97 2.78 20.62
C ASN A 595 -25.27 1.78 21.56
N SER A 596 -25.99 1.15 22.49
CA SER A 596 -25.45 0.12 23.37
C SER A 596 -24.94 -1.06 22.55
N TRP A 597 -23.73 -1.53 22.89
CA TRP A 597 -23.11 -2.69 22.24
C TRP A 597 -24.01 -3.93 22.27
N PHE A 598 -24.77 -4.16 23.35
CA PHE A 598 -25.68 -5.30 23.48
C PHE A 598 -26.92 -5.18 22.57
N ILE A 599 -27.38 -3.96 22.28
CA ILE A 599 -28.46 -3.73 21.32
C ILE A 599 -27.96 -3.97 19.88
N ILE A 600 -26.71 -3.63 19.60
CA ILE A 600 -26.08 -4.02 18.32
C ILE A 600 -25.98 -5.55 18.21
N VAL A 601 -25.59 -6.25 19.28
CA VAL A 601 -25.61 -7.73 19.30
C VAL A 601 -27.01 -8.27 19.03
N LYS A 602 -28.06 -7.73 19.68
CA LYS A 602 -29.46 -8.11 19.44
C LYS A 602 -29.83 -7.97 17.96
N THR A 603 -29.44 -6.85 17.34
CA THR A 603 -29.66 -6.58 15.90
C THR A 603 -28.91 -7.58 15.01
N ILE A 604 -27.65 -7.90 15.35
CA ILE A 604 -26.84 -8.88 14.62
C ILE A 604 -27.44 -10.29 14.72
N LEU A 605 -27.91 -10.69 15.91
CA LEU A 605 -28.58 -11.99 16.11
C LEU A 605 -29.83 -12.10 15.23
N ALA A 606 -30.67 -11.06 15.22
CA ALA A 606 -31.85 -10.99 14.37
C ALA A 606 -31.48 -11.07 12.87
N LYS A 607 -30.47 -10.30 12.41
CA LYS A 607 -29.99 -10.32 11.02
C LYS A 607 -29.63 -11.73 10.52
N TYR A 608 -29.10 -12.57 11.39
CA TYR A 608 -28.69 -13.94 11.04
C TYR A 608 -29.67 -15.02 11.49
N ASN A 609 -30.87 -14.66 11.96
CA ASN A 609 -31.87 -15.60 12.50
C ASN A 609 -31.29 -16.51 13.60
N LEU A 610 -30.44 -15.96 14.47
CA LEU A 610 -29.88 -16.64 15.64
C LEU A 610 -30.81 -16.49 16.86
N PRO A 611 -30.68 -17.35 17.89
CA PRO A 611 -31.47 -17.21 19.11
C PRO A 611 -31.31 -15.83 19.77
N SER A 612 -32.36 -15.36 20.43
CA SER A 612 -32.36 -14.02 21.04
C SER A 612 -31.27 -13.87 22.10
N ALA A 613 -30.80 -12.64 22.30
CA ALA A 613 -29.72 -12.36 23.23
C ALA A 613 -30.06 -12.83 24.66
N LEU A 614 -31.27 -12.56 25.14
CA LEU A 614 -31.74 -12.99 26.47
C LEU A 614 -31.77 -14.52 26.59
N TYR A 615 -32.33 -15.21 25.59
CA TYR A 615 -32.31 -16.68 25.57
C TYR A 615 -30.89 -17.25 25.65
N LEU A 616 -29.92 -16.62 24.98
CA LEU A 616 -28.52 -17.04 25.03
C LEU A 616 -27.84 -16.76 26.37
N LEU A 617 -28.29 -15.76 27.14
CA LEU A 617 -27.83 -15.53 28.51
C LEU A 617 -28.41 -16.57 29.46
N ASP A 618 -29.68 -16.95 29.27
CA ASP A 618 -30.34 -17.97 30.10
C ASP A 618 -29.84 -19.39 29.77
N SER A 619 -29.59 -19.68 28.49
CA SER A 619 -29.17 -20.99 28.01
C SER A 619 -27.64 -21.13 27.89
N GLN A 620 -27.06 -22.09 28.60
CA GLN A 620 -25.63 -22.39 28.48
C GLN A 620 -25.33 -23.17 27.19
N ILE A 621 -25.17 -22.48 26.07
CA ILE A 621 -24.72 -23.11 24.82
C ILE A 621 -23.21 -23.38 24.86
N GLN A 622 -22.83 -24.65 24.65
CA GLN A 622 -21.42 -25.05 24.53
C GLN A 622 -20.68 -24.25 23.46
N LYS A 623 -19.42 -23.87 23.75
CA LYS A 623 -18.57 -23.03 22.87
C LYS A 623 -18.49 -23.56 21.43
N LEU A 624 -18.30 -24.86 21.25
CA LEU A 624 -18.19 -25.47 19.92
C LEU A 624 -19.52 -25.41 19.16
N LYS A 625 -20.64 -25.75 19.82
CA LYS A 625 -21.99 -25.65 19.25
C LYS A 625 -22.32 -24.22 18.84
N TRP A 626 -22.01 -23.23 19.69
CA TRP A 626 -22.19 -21.80 19.38
C TRP A 626 -21.35 -21.38 18.17
N LYS A 627 -20.06 -21.71 18.14
CA LYS A 627 -19.16 -21.38 17.03
C LYS A 627 -19.65 -21.99 15.71
N THR A 628 -20.10 -23.25 15.71
CA THR A 628 -20.64 -23.92 14.52
C THR A 628 -21.93 -23.27 14.06
N MET A 629 -22.86 -22.95 14.97
CA MET A 629 -24.12 -22.26 14.67
C MET A 629 -23.88 -20.88 14.05
N VAL A 630 -23.06 -20.03 14.70
CA VAL A 630 -22.69 -18.70 14.18
C VAL A 630 -22.03 -18.82 12.81
N ASN A 631 -21.08 -19.74 12.64
CA ASN A 631 -20.42 -19.92 11.35
C ASN A 631 -21.40 -20.34 10.25
N LYS A 632 -22.31 -21.27 10.54
CA LYS A 632 -23.31 -21.74 9.58
C LYS A 632 -24.26 -20.62 9.17
N GLU A 633 -24.91 -19.96 10.12
CA GLU A 633 -25.97 -18.99 9.83
C GLU A 633 -25.42 -17.70 9.20
N VAL A 634 -24.27 -17.20 9.66
CA VAL A 634 -23.59 -16.05 9.01
C VAL A 634 -23.19 -16.40 7.58
N SER A 635 -22.64 -17.59 7.36
CA SER A 635 -22.22 -18.03 6.01
C SER A 635 -23.43 -18.22 5.10
N LYS A 636 -24.55 -18.75 5.61
CA LYS A 636 -25.82 -18.91 4.88
C LYS A 636 -26.39 -17.57 4.44
N TYR A 637 -26.45 -16.58 5.34
CA TYR A 637 -26.91 -15.22 5.01
C TYR A 637 -26.08 -14.62 3.88
N TRP A 638 -24.75 -14.59 4.04
CA TRP A 638 -23.86 -13.96 3.06
C TRP A 638 -23.80 -14.74 1.74
N LYS A 639 -23.98 -16.07 1.78
CA LYS A 639 -24.21 -16.89 0.59
C LYS A 639 -25.37 -16.36 -0.23
N HIS A 640 -26.55 -16.30 0.37
CA HIS A 640 -27.75 -15.83 -0.30
C HIS A 640 -27.62 -14.38 -0.77
N PHE A 641 -27.07 -13.50 0.07
CA PHE A 641 -26.88 -12.09 -0.26
C PHE A 641 -25.99 -11.90 -1.51
N ILE A 642 -24.83 -12.57 -1.55
CA ILE A 642 -23.88 -12.45 -2.66
C ILE A 642 -24.42 -13.09 -3.94
N GLU A 643 -25.03 -14.27 -3.84
CA GLU A 643 -25.68 -14.95 -4.97
C GLU A 643 -26.79 -14.10 -5.58
N GLY A 644 -27.64 -13.48 -4.73
CA GLY A 644 -28.69 -12.55 -5.17
C GLY A 644 -28.10 -11.31 -5.85
N HIS A 645 -27.06 -10.72 -5.27
CA HIS A 645 -26.39 -9.55 -5.86
C HIS A 645 -25.68 -9.88 -7.17
N CYS A 646 -25.14 -11.08 -7.34
CA CYS A 646 -24.47 -11.50 -8.57
C CYS A 646 -25.40 -11.40 -9.78
N LYS A 647 -26.68 -11.75 -9.61
CA LYS A 647 -27.71 -11.71 -10.66
C LYS A 647 -28.01 -10.29 -11.17
N LEU A 648 -27.68 -9.26 -10.39
CA LEU A 648 -27.88 -7.86 -10.77
C LEU A 648 -26.81 -7.34 -11.76
N TYR A 649 -25.76 -8.12 -12.04
CA TYR A 649 -24.66 -7.73 -12.91
C TYR A 649 -24.65 -8.56 -14.20
N PRO A 650 -25.12 -8.02 -15.33
CA PRO A 650 -25.09 -8.72 -16.62
C PRO A 650 -23.69 -9.15 -17.05
N SER A 651 -22.65 -8.43 -16.60
CA SER A 651 -21.25 -8.76 -16.85
C SER A 651 -20.79 -10.07 -16.18
N LEU A 652 -21.56 -10.58 -15.22
CA LEU A 652 -21.29 -11.82 -14.50
C LEU A 652 -22.16 -12.99 -14.99
N LYS A 653 -22.89 -12.84 -16.10
CA LYS A 653 -23.83 -13.87 -16.58
C LYS A 653 -23.19 -15.24 -16.82
N TYR A 654 -21.88 -15.27 -17.09
CA TYR A 654 -21.11 -16.50 -17.31
C TYR A 654 -20.31 -16.98 -16.10
N LEU A 655 -20.29 -16.22 -14.99
CA LEU A 655 -19.63 -16.63 -13.76
C LEU A 655 -20.62 -17.48 -12.96
N ASN A 656 -20.19 -18.65 -12.51
CA ASN A 656 -20.98 -19.45 -11.59
C ASN A 656 -21.23 -18.63 -10.31
N SER A 657 -22.49 -18.29 -10.06
CA SER A 657 -22.87 -17.47 -8.92
C SER A 657 -22.67 -18.15 -7.56
N GLN A 658 -22.43 -19.47 -7.52
CA GLN A 658 -22.32 -20.22 -6.28
C GLN A 658 -21.18 -19.70 -5.42
N TYR A 659 -21.56 -19.14 -4.27
CA TYR A 659 -20.62 -18.61 -3.30
C TYR A 659 -20.51 -19.56 -2.11
N ILE A 660 -19.28 -19.99 -1.81
CA ILE A 660 -18.99 -20.87 -0.69
C ILE A 660 -17.98 -20.17 0.23
N PRO A 661 -18.43 -19.57 1.35
CA PRO A 661 -17.54 -18.93 2.31
C PRO A 661 -16.41 -19.86 2.78
N GLY A 662 -15.17 -19.38 2.69
CA GLY A 662 -13.96 -20.12 3.04
C GLY A 662 -13.38 -21.01 1.93
N LYS A 663 -14.06 -21.18 0.78
CA LYS A 663 -13.59 -21.99 -0.34
C LYS A 663 -13.44 -21.14 -1.59
N THR A 664 -12.26 -21.17 -2.20
CA THR A 664 -12.00 -20.47 -3.45
C THR A 664 -12.71 -21.12 -4.63
N HIS A 665 -13.06 -20.31 -5.62
CA HIS A 665 -13.72 -20.77 -6.83
C HIS A 665 -12.81 -21.63 -7.71
N VAL A 666 -13.36 -22.55 -8.53
CA VAL A 666 -12.54 -23.43 -9.38
C VAL A 666 -11.64 -22.66 -10.34
N LEU A 667 -12.09 -21.49 -10.80
CA LEU A 667 -11.36 -20.61 -11.71
C LEU A 667 -10.01 -20.12 -11.15
N VAL A 668 -9.86 -20.10 -9.83
CA VAL A 668 -8.60 -19.70 -9.18
C VAL A 668 -7.79 -20.89 -8.67
N ASN A 669 -8.31 -22.11 -8.81
CA ASN A 669 -7.66 -23.32 -8.33
C ASN A 669 -6.62 -23.80 -9.37
N LEU A 670 -5.37 -23.94 -8.93
CA LEU A 670 -4.33 -24.61 -9.70
C LEU A 670 -4.36 -26.11 -9.36
N SER A 671 -4.24 -26.98 -10.38
CA SER A 671 -3.91 -28.38 -10.14
C SER A 671 -2.51 -28.51 -9.55
N ALA A 672 -2.28 -29.58 -8.77
CA ALA A 672 -1.07 -29.78 -7.96
C ALA A 672 0.25 -29.87 -8.76
N SER A 673 0.18 -30.04 -10.08
CA SER A 673 1.32 -30.21 -10.99
C SER A 673 1.82 -28.92 -11.65
N ASN A 674 1.27 -27.75 -11.29
CA ASN A 674 1.37 -26.59 -12.17
C ASN A 674 2.52 -25.62 -11.91
N SER A 675 3.15 -25.24 -13.02
CA SER A 675 4.21 -24.23 -13.09
C SER A 675 3.67 -22.81 -12.87
N MET A 676 4.58 -21.89 -12.52
CA MET A 676 4.28 -20.46 -12.40
C MET A 676 3.64 -19.84 -13.67
N GLN A 677 3.77 -20.49 -14.83
CA GLN A 677 3.11 -20.08 -16.06
C GLN A 677 1.58 -20.18 -15.97
N GLU A 678 1.04 -21.20 -15.30
CA GLU A 678 -0.42 -21.34 -15.11
C GLU A 678 -0.98 -20.23 -14.21
N ALA A 679 -0.25 -19.87 -13.16
CA ALA A 679 -0.61 -18.75 -12.30
C ALA A 679 -0.72 -17.42 -13.09
N MET A 680 0.09 -17.23 -14.14
CA MET A 680 0.01 -16.05 -15.01
C MET A 680 -1.20 -16.06 -15.95
N ARG A 681 -1.80 -17.22 -16.24
CA ARG A 681 -2.97 -17.36 -17.12
C ARG A 681 -4.28 -17.00 -16.41
N ILE A 682 -4.38 -17.30 -15.12
CA ILE A 682 -5.59 -17.08 -14.31
C ILE A 682 -6.11 -15.64 -14.41
N PRO A 683 -5.29 -14.57 -14.23
CA PRO A 683 -5.79 -13.19 -14.29
C PRO A 683 -6.53 -12.84 -15.57
N VAL A 684 -6.10 -13.36 -16.72
CA VAL A 684 -6.78 -13.13 -18.01
C VAL A 684 -8.16 -13.78 -17.99
N LYS A 685 -8.24 -15.04 -17.57
CA LYS A 685 -9.52 -15.75 -17.48
C LYS A 685 -10.47 -15.10 -16.48
N LEU A 686 -10.00 -14.69 -15.31
CA LEU A 686 -10.84 -14.00 -14.32
C LEU A 686 -11.38 -12.69 -14.87
N ARG A 687 -10.59 -11.93 -15.64
CA ARG A 687 -11.08 -10.69 -16.26
C ARG A 687 -12.21 -10.98 -17.24
N ILE A 688 -12.08 -12.04 -18.04
CA ILE A 688 -13.13 -12.46 -18.97
C ILE A 688 -14.39 -12.89 -18.20
N ALA A 689 -14.24 -13.76 -17.20
CA ALA A 689 -15.36 -14.26 -16.40
C ALA A 689 -16.11 -13.17 -15.62
N THR A 690 -15.42 -12.08 -15.27
CA THR A 690 -16.01 -10.96 -14.53
C THR A 690 -16.49 -9.82 -15.43
N GLY A 691 -16.36 -9.95 -16.75
CA GLY A 691 -16.64 -8.90 -17.72
C GLY A 691 -15.76 -7.65 -17.54
N SER A 692 -14.59 -7.81 -16.94
CA SER A 692 -13.59 -6.74 -16.80
C SER A 692 -12.47 -6.82 -17.85
N TYR A 693 -12.54 -7.82 -18.75
CA TYR A 693 -11.70 -7.88 -19.93
C TYR A 693 -12.23 -6.89 -20.98
N ILE A 694 -11.37 -6.01 -21.46
CA ILE A 694 -11.81 -4.85 -22.24
C ILE A 694 -11.88 -5.22 -23.73
N LEU A 695 -13.10 -5.41 -24.24
CA LEU A 695 -13.40 -5.56 -25.66
C LEU A 695 -14.00 -4.27 -26.26
N MET A 696 -13.94 -4.07 -27.58
CA MET A 696 -14.48 -2.86 -28.21
C MET A 696 -15.99 -2.68 -28.02
N ALA A 697 -16.76 -3.77 -28.00
CA ALA A 697 -18.19 -3.72 -27.72
C ALA A 697 -18.47 -3.14 -26.31
N ASP A 698 -17.70 -3.57 -25.31
CA ASP A 698 -17.83 -3.09 -23.94
C ASP A 698 -17.37 -1.63 -23.80
N ARG A 699 -16.25 -1.27 -24.47
CA ARG A 699 -15.79 0.13 -24.51
C ARG A 699 -16.84 1.04 -25.09
N THR A 700 -17.46 0.66 -26.21
CA THR A 700 -18.47 1.47 -26.89
C THR A 700 -19.70 1.67 -26.01
N ARG A 701 -20.13 0.62 -25.28
CA ARG A 701 -21.25 0.70 -24.35
C ARG A 701 -21.02 1.65 -23.17
N HIS A 702 -19.79 1.73 -22.67
CA HIS A 702 -19.45 2.54 -21.49
C HIS A 702 -18.82 3.91 -21.84
N SER A 703 -18.42 4.11 -23.08
CA SER A 703 -17.79 5.34 -23.55
C SER A 703 -18.84 6.43 -23.77
N LYS A 704 -18.57 7.63 -23.25
CA LYS A 704 -19.32 8.85 -23.65
C LYS A 704 -18.99 9.31 -25.06
N ASN A 705 -17.88 8.82 -25.65
CA ASN A 705 -17.47 9.18 -27.00
C ASN A 705 -18.30 8.40 -28.03
N LYS A 706 -19.21 9.10 -28.71
CA LYS A 706 -20.11 8.55 -29.73
C LYS A 706 -19.39 8.04 -30.99
N GLY A 707 -18.12 8.40 -31.18
CA GLY A 707 -17.33 7.98 -32.35
C GLY A 707 -16.64 6.63 -32.20
N LEU A 708 -16.71 5.98 -31.03
CA LEU A 708 -16.04 4.69 -30.85
C LEU A 708 -16.88 3.58 -31.50
N LEU A 709 -16.31 2.87 -32.49
CA LEU A 709 -16.95 1.74 -33.13
C LEU A 709 -16.75 0.46 -32.30
N ALA A 710 -17.79 -0.35 -32.19
CA ALA A 710 -17.73 -1.66 -31.51
C ALA A 710 -16.98 -2.72 -32.34
N THR A 711 -16.67 -2.44 -33.60
CA THR A 711 -16.01 -3.33 -34.55
C THR A 711 -14.68 -3.87 -34.01
N CYS A 712 -14.46 -5.16 -34.23
CA CYS A 712 -13.23 -5.86 -33.86
C CYS A 712 -12.02 -5.25 -34.58
N PRO A 713 -11.02 -4.74 -33.84
CA PRO A 713 -9.86 -4.10 -34.45
C PRO A 713 -8.96 -5.10 -35.18
N LEU A 714 -9.11 -6.40 -34.91
CA LEU A 714 -8.27 -7.44 -35.49
C LEU A 714 -8.75 -7.89 -36.88
N CYS A 715 -10.06 -8.03 -37.06
CA CYS A 715 -10.63 -8.56 -38.29
C CYS A 715 -11.49 -7.54 -39.04
N GLN A 716 -11.94 -6.48 -38.38
CA GLN A 716 -12.77 -5.41 -38.93
C GLN A 716 -14.10 -5.89 -39.55
N THR A 717 -14.54 -7.12 -39.27
CA THR A 717 -15.72 -7.72 -39.93
C THR A 717 -17.00 -7.70 -39.08
N SER A 718 -16.88 -7.66 -37.75
CA SER A 718 -18.03 -7.63 -36.83
C SER A 718 -17.65 -6.98 -35.51
N ASP A 719 -18.63 -6.71 -34.65
CA ASP A 719 -18.40 -6.21 -33.29
C ASP A 719 -17.52 -7.17 -32.48
N GLU A 720 -16.61 -6.61 -31.68
CA GLU A 720 -15.77 -7.36 -30.75
C GLU A 720 -16.57 -7.78 -29.51
N THR A 721 -17.54 -8.66 -29.69
CA THR A 721 -18.24 -9.29 -28.57
C THR A 721 -17.39 -10.38 -27.94
N LEU A 722 -17.81 -10.87 -26.76
CA LEU A 722 -17.13 -11.97 -26.10
C LEU A 722 -17.17 -13.27 -26.93
N GLU A 723 -18.31 -13.55 -27.56
CA GLU A 723 -18.48 -14.65 -28.51
C GLU A 723 -17.55 -14.49 -29.71
N HIS A 724 -17.49 -13.28 -30.29
CA HIS A 724 -16.59 -13.02 -31.40
C HIS A 724 -15.13 -13.27 -31.00
N PHE A 725 -14.70 -12.75 -29.85
CA PHE A 725 -13.33 -12.93 -29.35
C PHE A 725 -12.99 -14.41 -29.10
N LEU A 726 -13.89 -15.15 -28.44
CA LEU A 726 -13.64 -16.53 -28.02
C LEU A 726 -13.84 -17.56 -29.13
N LEU A 727 -14.77 -17.34 -30.07
CA LEU A 727 -15.21 -18.37 -31.03
C LEU A 727 -15.06 -17.95 -32.49
N LEU A 728 -15.37 -16.69 -32.85
CA LEU A 728 -15.63 -16.33 -34.26
C LEU A 728 -14.49 -15.57 -34.96
N CYS A 729 -13.70 -14.77 -34.25
CA CYS A 729 -12.75 -13.82 -34.84
C CYS A 729 -11.76 -14.48 -35.81
N PRO A 730 -11.82 -14.21 -37.14
CA PRO A 730 -10.99 -14.90 -38.13
C PRO A 730 -9.48 -14.74 -37.90
N ALA A 731 -9.05 -13.55 -37.44
CA ALA A 731 -7.66 -13.24 -37.12
C ALA A 731 -7.06 -14.09 -35.99
N LEU A 732 -7.92 -14.73 -35.17
CA LEU A 732 -7.52 -15.58 -34.05
C LEU A 732 -7.83 -17.08 -34.29
N SER A 733 -8.27 -17.45 -35.50
CA SER A 733 -8.70 -18.82 -35.84
C SER A 733 -7.61 -19.87 -35.63
N ASN A 734 -6.37 -19.55 -36.03
CA ASN A 734 -5.21 -20.43 -35.90
C ASN A 734 -4.91 -20.79 -34.43
N GLN A 735 -5.07 -19.84 -33.51
CA GLN A 735 -4.88 -20.07 -32.08
C GLN A 735 -5.98 -20.92 -31.46
N ARG A 736 -7.21 -20.83 -31.98
CA ARG A 736 -8.35 -21.61 -31.47
C ARG A 736 -8.31 -23.06 -31.90
N LYS A 737 -7.96 -23.34 -33.17
CA LYS A 737 -8.18 -24.64 -33.83
C LYS A 737 -7.79 -25.86 -32.99
N SER A 738 -6.62 -25.85 -32.37
CA SER A 738 -6.13 -27.01 -31.59
C SER A 738 -6.70 -27.11 -30.17
N ILE A 739 -6.96 -25.98 -29.51
CA ILE A 739 -7.43 -26.00 -28.11
C ILE A 739 -8.96 -26.13 -28.07
N LEU A 740 -9.66 -25.45 -28.97
CA LEU A 740 -11.11 -25.47 -29.03
C LEU A 740 -11.65 -26.85 -29.40
N SER A 741 -11.00 -27.57 -30.31
CA SER A 741 -11.36 -28.96 -30.63
C SER A 741 -11.24 -29.89 -29.42
N ASN A 742 -10.21 -29.72 -28.59
CA ASN A 742 -10.09 -30.48 -27.34
C ASN A 742 -11.19 -30.10 -26.33
N ILE A 743 -11.51 -28.82 -26.18
CA ILE A 743 -12.60 -28.36 -25.32
C ILE A 743 -13.94 -28.93 -25.82
N GLN A 744 -14.19 -28.91 -27.13
CA GLN A 744 -15.39 -29.47 -27.75
C GLN A 744 -15.50 -30.98 -27.52
N LEU A 745 -14.42 -31.74 -27.69
CA LEU A 745 -14.41 -33.17 -27.40
C LEU A 745 -14.73 -33.47 -25.93
N LEU A 746 -14.14 -32.71 -25.00
CA LEU A 746 -14.43 -32.85 -23.57
C LEU A 746 -15.88 -32.41 -23.26
N HIS A 747 -16.36 -31.36 -23.92
CA HIS A 747 -17.73 -30.88 -23.82
C HIS A 747 -18.75 -31.88 -24.37
N GLU A 748 -18.44 -32.60 -25.44
CA GLU A 748 -19.28 -33.67 -25.99
C GLU A 748 -19.34 -34.86 -25.04
N LYS A 749 -18.21 -35.26 -24.46
CA LYS A 749 -18.18 -36.32 -23.43
C LYS A 749 -19.06 -35.97 -22.24
N LEU A 750 -18.99 -34.71 -21.80
CA LEU A 750 -19.91 -34.16 -20.80
C LEU A 750 -21.35 -34.21 -21.31
N SER A 751 -21.63 -33.68 -22.50
CA SER A 751 -22.98 -33.59 -23.07
C SER A 751 -23.65 -34.95 -23.26
N ILE A 752 -22.89 -36.01 -23.58
CA ILE A 752 -23.40 -37.39 -23.64
C ILE A 752 -23.92 -37.85 -22.28
N GLN A 753 -23.30 -37.41 -21.18
CA GLN A 753 -23.81 -37.66 -19.83
C GLN A 753 -25.08 -36.83 -19.56
N PHE A 754 -25.16 -35.59 -20.08
CA PHE A 754 -26.25 -34.64 -19.82
C PHE A 754 -27.49 -34.74 -20.74
N LYS A 755 -27.44 -35.49 -21.85
CA LYS A 755 -28.54 -35.56 -22.86
C LYS A 755 -29.90 -35.99 -22.27
N HIS A 756 -29.95 -36.49 -21.04
CA HIS A 756 -31.19 -36.82 -20.34
C HIS A 756 -32.08 -35.61 -19.98
N ASN A 757 -31.55 -34.37 -19.96
CA ASN A 757 -32.28 -33.19 -19.47
C ASN A 757 -32.64 -32.12 -20.54
N GLY A 758 -32.35 -32.35 -21.82
CA GLY A 758 -32.86 -31.53 -22.94
C GLY A 758 -32.30 -30.09 -23.08
N SER A 759 -31.40 -29.62 -22.20
CA SER A 759 -30.78 -28.30 -22.32
C SER A 759 -29.41 -28.37 -23.00
N GLU A 760 -29.23 -27.67 -24.12
CA GLU A 760 -27.92 -27.48 -24.75
C GLU A 760 -27.07 -26.55 -23.88
N VAL A 761 -25.87 -27.00 -23.49
CA VAL A 761 -24.94 -26.21 -22.68
C VAL A 761 -24.19 -25.24 -23.60
N ASP A 762 -24.30 -23.95 -23.32
CA ASP A 762 -23.58 -22.90 -24.06
C ASP A 762 -22.06 -23.11 -23.96
N LEU A 763 -21.40 -23.29 -25.11
CA LEU A 763 -19.95 -23.48 -25.19
C LEU A 763 -19.18 -22.28 -24.58
N ILE A 764 -19.72 -21.07 -24.67
CA ILE A 764 -19.12 -19.86 -24.05
C ILE A 764 -19.12 -20.01 -22.53
N GLN A 765 -20.23 -20.49 -21.95
CA GLN A 765 -20.34 -20.78 -20.53
C GLN A 765 -19.26 -21.79 -20.10
N VAL A 766 -19.05 -22.85 -20.88
CA VAL A 766 -18.05 -23.90 -20.60
C VAL A 766 -16.62 -23.35 -20.62
N ILE A 767 -16.29 -22.51 -21.62
CA ILE A 767 -14.98 -21.89 -21.75
C ILE A 767 -14.71 -20.93 -20.58
N ILE A 768 -15.70 -20.13 -20.22
CA ILE A 768 -15.54 -19.09 -19.19
C ILE A 768 -15.54 -19.69 -17.80
N ASP A 769 -16.48 -20.58 -17.49
CA ASP A 769 -16.65 -21.19 -16.19
C ASP A 769 -17.37 -22.54 -16.30
N SER A 770 -16.58 -23.62 -16.37
CA SER A 770 -17.08 -24.98 -16.45
C SER A 770 -17.73 -25.46 -15.15
N SER A 771 -17.58 -24.77 -14.02
CA SER A 771 -18.19 -25.21 -12.75
C SER A 771 -19.71 -25.09 -12.74
N THR A 772 -20.28 -24.24 -13.59
CA THR A 772 -21.73 -24.14 -13.77
C THR A 772 -22.32 -25.48 -14.20
N ILE A 773 -21.56 -26.31 -14.92
CA ILE A 773 -21.94 -27.66 -15.33
C ILE A 773 -21.98 -28.62 -14.13
N GLY A 774 -20.96 -28.58 -13.26
CA GLY A 774 -20.91 -29.43 -12.07
C GLY A 774 -21.99 -29.13 -11.03
N LEU A 775 -22.62 -27.96 -11.09
CA LEU A 775 -23.83 -27.65 -10.30
C LEU A 775 -25.08 -28.36 -10.82
N LEU A 776 -25.15 -28.58 -12.14
CA LEU A 776 -26.27 -29.28 -12.76
C LEU A 776 -26.18 -30.78 -12.48
N GLU A 777 -24.97 -31.36 -12.39
CA GLU A 777 -24.76 -32.74 -11.93
C GLU A 777 -23.55 -32.91 -10.99
N PRO A 778 -23.81 -33.17 -9.69
CA PRO A 778 -22.77 -33.52 -8.72
C PRO A 778 -22.00 -34.82 -9.03
N SER A 779 -22.51 -35.67 -9.92
CA SER A 779 -21.90 -36.94 -10.38
C SER A 779 -20.82 -36.76 -11.44
N CYS A 780 -20.67 -35.57 -12.00
CA CYS A 780 -19.68 -35.29 -13.04
C CYS A 780 -18.26 -35.62 -12.57
N ASP A 781 -17.47 -36.28 -13.41
CA ASP A 781 -16.07 -36.53 -13.13
C ASP A 781 -15.31 -35.20 -13.02
N ASN A 782 -14.84 -34.89 -11.80
CA ASN A 782 -14.05 -33.69 -11.53
C ASN A 782 -12.79 -33.61 -12.39
N SER A 783 -12.26 -34.74 -12.87
CA SER A 783 -11.09 -34.77 -13.76
C SER A 783 -11.39 -34.07 -15.09
N ILE A 784 -12.55 -34.33 -15.70
CA ILE A 784 -12.97 -33.73 -16.97
C ILE A 784 -13.17 -32.22 -16.81
N LEU A 785 -13.82 -31.78 -15.73
CA LEU A 785 -14.01 -30.35 -15.45
C LEU A 785 -12.67 -29.62 -15.27
N MET A 786 -11.71 -30.25 -14.59
CA MET A 786 -10.38 -29.70 -14.40
C MET A 786 -9.59 -29.63 -15.72
N ASP A 787 -9.75 -30.61 -16.60
CA ASP A 787 -9.13 -30.62 -17.94
C ASP A 787 -9.72 -29.53 -18.84
N ILE A 788 -11.05 -29.38 -18.85
CA ILE A 788 -11.73 -28.27 -19.55
C ILE A 788 -11.24 -26.93 -19.02
N GLU A 789 -11.17 -26.78 -17.70
CA GLU A 789 -10.75 -25.56 -17.05
C GLU A 789 -9.30 -25.20 -17.43
N PHE A 790 -8.40 -26.20 -17.45
CA PHE A 790 -7.03 -26.06 -17.89
C PHE A 790 -6.92 -25.63 -19.37
N GLN A 791 -7.61 -26.32 -20.27
CA GLN A 791 -7.62 -25.97 -21.70
C GLN A 791 -8.20 -24.58 -21.93
N SER A 792 -9.27 -24.24 -21.22
CA SER A 792 -9.93 -22.93 -21.34
C SER A 792 -9.06 -21.78 -20.85
N ARG A 793 -8.31 -21.97 -19.74
CA ARG A 793 -7.30 -20.99 -19.30
C ARG A 793 -6.24 -20.77 -20.36
N ARG A 794 -5.74 -21.84 -20.97
CA ARG A 794 -4.74 -21.78 -22.03
C ARG A 794 -5.28 -21.08 -23.27
N LEU A 795 -6.52 -21.37 -23.68
CA LEU A 795 -7.21 -20.69 -24.77
C LEU A 795 -7.32 -19.19 -24.52
N CYS A 796 -7.91 -18.78 -23.41
CA CYS A 796 -8.10 -17.37 -23.05
C CYS A 796 -6.77 -16.59 -23.04
N PHE A 797 -5.72 -17.18 -22.47
CA PHE A 797 -4.40 -16.55 -22.44
C PHE A 797 -3.74 -16.47 -23.83
N LEU A 798 -3.86 -17.52 -24.64
CA LEU A 798 -3.33 -17.53 -26.00
C LEU A 798 -4.02 -16.48 -26.87
N LEU A 799 -5.35 -16.37 -26.79
CA LEU A 799 -6.12 -15.35 -27.50
C LEU A 799 -5.75 -13.94 -27.04
N HIS A 800 -5.60 -13.73 -25.73
CA HIS A 800 -5.17 -12.44 -25.18
C HIS A 800 -3.78 -12.01 -25.69
N THR A 801 -2.82 -12.93 -25.68
CA THR A 801 -1.45 -12.64 -26.13
C THR A 801 -1.38 -12.39 -27.63
N SER A 802 -2.11 -13.17 -28.45
CA SER A 802 -2.20 -12.93 -29.89
C SER A 802 -2.91 -11.62 -30.22
N ARG A 803 -4.04 -11.33 -29.58
CA ARG A 803 -4.74 -10.04 -29.73
C ARG A 803 -3.81 -8.87 -29.40
N SER A 804 -3.10 -8.95 -28.28
CA SER A 804 -2.18 -7.88 -27.86
C SER A 804 -1.04 -7.70 -28.88
N ARG A 805 -0.49 -8.79 -29.42
CA ARG A 805 0.55 -8.70 -30.47
C ARG A 805 0.02 -8.03 -31.74
N ILE A 806 -1.12 -8.50 -32.25
CA ILE A 806 -1.71 -7.96 -33.49
C ILE A 806 -2.06 -6.48 -33.32
N LEU A 807 -2.59 -6.07 -32.16
CA LEU A 807 -2.88 -4.66 -31.90
C LEU A 807 -1.61 -3.81 -31.91
N ASN A 808 -0.53 -4.30 -31.30
CA ASN A 808 0.76 -3.60 -31.33
C ASN A 808 1.35 -3.52 -32.75
N ASP A 809 1.03 -4.47 -33.63
CA ASP A 809 1.48 -4.47 -35.02
C ASP A 809 0.63 -3.53 -35.91
N ILE A 810 -0.69 -3.46 -35.67
CA ILE A 810 -1.62 -2.58 -36.40
C ILE A 810 -1.40 -1.12 -36.02
N ASP A 811 -1.20 -0.85 -34.74
CA ASP A 811 -0.94 0.48 -34.22
C ASP A 811 0.14 0.40 -33.13
N PRO A 812 1.42 0.61 -33.49
CA PRO A 812 2.53 0.61 -32.55
C PRO A 812 2.39 1.70 -31.48
N THR A 813 1.52 2.69 -31.69
CA THR A 813 1.23 3.76 -30.74
C THR A 813 0.10 3.42 -29.76
N SER A 814 -0.68 2.36 -30.02
CA SER A 814 -1.80 1.90 -29.17
C SER A 814 -1.40 1.01 -27.98
N SER A 815 -0.14 0.56 -27.93
CA SER A 815 0.43 -0.30 -26.87
C SER A 815 1.22 0.48 -25.82
#